data_AF-F2DNL8-F1
#
_entry.id   AF-F2DNL8-F1
#
_cell.length_a   1.000
_cell.length_b   1.000
_cell.length_c   1.000
_cell.angle_alpha   90.00
_cell.angle_beta   90.00
_cell.angle_gamma   90.00
#
_symmetry.space_group_name_H-M   'P 1'
#
loop_
_entity.id
_entity.type
_entity.pdbx_description
1 polymer ?
#
loop_
_entity_poly.entity_id
_entity_poly.type
_entity_poly.pdbx_seq_one_letter_code
_entity_poly.pdbx_strand_id
1 'polypeptide(L)'
;GRAVYVMYFPTSLRVHAVVVNPFRNKELSPAFLEKQFRDACQTADPLHENLTFHVDYHTSMDAGSKYVQRMLLEYRQQHPGPVIGIIECPKLQAIRESVRALDDFPCVTIPCNARDNNYQALGWQATAGRTSMQRCAASTQWFNERISLARYAHVPLGNFELDWLLFTADVFFSRALHDQQQVLWISDDGIPDLGGTYEGDTCFADEVIQPALTYPGAYRRVSVELKIHHLAVNSLLKSSQVDEMEGGSIGNFENDIPPGPNATETDYNDASLCLPAFQVLKQLIQRCISDAVSSGNVFADAILQHLYRWLCSPRSRLHDPALHRLLHNVMKKVFALLLAEFRKLGANVIFANFSKIIIDTGKVDLPSARAYCDSLLKTLQTRDLFEWIELEPLHYWHSLLFMDQYNYGGIQAKTQNVTSVDSSDGEDDIDIVSSWNIAEYLPKATQDHFVLIVSEFLYVPWKYMKEQVACRAAVRDDTSCTPSITIMAAENLEGQVVDYLRGQIGTYFAEKLLTIVSDILLHFKGKGKSESVGPSNRELDPHLHKGDAALEFIKHICAVLALDQNVQHDILRMRKNLLKLVRVKEFAPEAQFQDPCAAFILPNVICSYCNDCRDLDLCRDSTLQGHEWRCAVPQCGQPYHREEMENALLQIVRQRERLYHLQDLVCVRCRQVKAAHVSEQCNCGGSFRCKEEAPQFLGKMRVFLNVAVSQKFELLQDCVRWILEVR
;
A
#
# COMPACT_ATOMS: atom_id res chain seq x y z
N GLY A 1 -26.96 15.37 -20.37
CA GLY A 1 -28.21 15.81 -19.71
C GLY A 1 -29.12 14.65 -19.36
N ARG A 2 -28.60 13.64 -18.66
CA ARG A 2 -29.40 12.61 -17.99
C ARG A 2 -29.13 12.77 -16.50
N ALA A 3 -30.15 12.69 -15.66
CA ALA A 3 -30.00 12.80 -14.22
C ALA A 3 -31.15 12.07 -13.53
N VAL A 4 -30.92 11.63 -12.30
CA VAL A 4 -31.98 11.15 -11.39
C VAL A 4 -31.80 11.91 -10.09
N TYR A 5 -32.86 12.60 -9.65
CA TYR A 5 -32.92 13.19 -8.32
C TYR A 5 -33.86 12.35 -7.47
N VAL A 6 -33.40 11.84 -6.34
CA VAL A 6 -34.24 11.11 -5.40
C VAL A 6 -34.33 11.88 -4.09
N MET A 7 -35.55 12.08 -3.62
CA MET A 7 -35.85 12.75 -2.36
C MET A 7 -36.55 11.74 -1.45
N TYR A 8 -35.98 11.52 -0.28
CA TYR A 8 -36.52 10.66 0.76
C TYR A 8 -37.00 11.52 1.92
N PHE A 9 -38.30 11.45 2.24
CA PHE A 9 -38.93 12.17 3.34
C PHE A 9 -39.48 11.16 4.35
N PRO A 10 -38.68 10.75 5.37
CA PRO A 10 -39.10 9.78 6.38
C PRO A 10 -40.36 10.22 7.13
N THR A 11 -40.44 11.50 7.50
CA THR A 11 -41.56 12.07 8.28
C THR A 11 -42.89 12.02 7.54
N SER A 12 -42.88 12.14 6.22
CA SER A 12 -44.09 12.07 5.38
C SER A 12 -44.30 10.68 4.76
N LEU A 13 -43.42 9.71 5.04
CA LEU A 13 -43.41 8.39 4.43
C LEU A 13 -43.47 8.43 2.90
N ARG A 14 -42.68 9.32 2.27
CA ARG A 14 -42.65 9.49 0.81
C ARG A 14 -41.23 9.38 0.24
N VAL A 15 -41.13 8.74 -0.91
CA VAL A 15 -39.93 8.74 -1.77
C VAL A 15 -40.34 9.25 -3.15
N HIS A 16 -39.69 10.33 -3.59
CA HIS A 16 -39.91 10.92 -4.91
C HIS A 16 -38.66 10.74 -5.77
N ALA A 17 -38.82 10.17 -6.97
CA ALA A 17 -37.75 10.06 -7.96
C ALA A 17 -38.08 10.90 -9.19
N VAL A 18 -37.25 11.89 -9.49
CA VAL A 18 -37.37 12.79 -10.64
C VAL A 18 -36.30 12.39 -11.65
N VAL A 19 -36.74 11.79 -12.75
CA VAL A 19 -35.87 11.29 -13.82
C VAL A 19 -35.79 12.33 -14.93
N VAL A 20 -34.61 12.88 -15.16
CA VAL A 20 -34.34 13.73 -16.32
C VAL A 20 -33.79 12.87 -17.45
N ASN A 21 -34.60 12.70 -18.49
CA ASN A 21 -34.22 11.95 -19.67
C ASN A 21 -34.70 12.68 -20.93
N PRO A 22 -33.79 13.08 -21.84
CA PRO A 22 -34.18 13.70 -23.11
C PRO A 22 -34.88 12.71 -24.05
N PHE A 23 -34.72 11.41 -23.81
CA PHE A 23 -35.38 10.34 -24.56
C PHE A 23 -36.68 9.89 -23.88
N ARG A 24 -37.68 9.47 -24.66
CA ARG A 24 -39.01 9.10 -24.16
C ARG A 24 -39.10 7.69 -23.55
N ASN A 25 -37.98 7.00 -23.30
CA ASN A 25 -38.00 5.70 -22.64
C ASN A 25 -38.20 5.87 -21.12
N LYS A 26 -39.21 5.16 -20.59
CA LYS A 26 -39.53 5.10 -19.17
C LYS A 26 -39.33 3.67 -18.68
N GLU A 27 -38.34 3.46 -17.82
CA GLU A 27 -38.01 2.14 -17.27
C GLU A 27 -38.35 2.03 -15.77
N LEU A 28 -38.31 3.15 -15.04
CA LEU A 28 -38.64 3.20 -13.61
C LEU A 28 -40.15 3.31 -13.37
N SER A 29 -40.65 2.47 -12.47
CA SER A 29 -42.00 2.50 -11.92
C SER A 29 -41.97 2.58 -10.38
N PRO A 30 -43.03 3.11 -9.74
CA PRO A 30 -43.13 3.14 -8.28
C PRO A 30 -42.97 1.75 -7.64
N ALA A 31 -43.62 0.72 -8.20
CA ALA A 31 -43.55 -0.65 -7.70
C ALA A 31 -42.13 -1.25 -7.81
N PHE A 32 -41.36 -0.86 -8.83
CA PHE A 32 -39.96 -1.24 -8.94
C PHE A 32 -39.12 -0.63 -7.82
N LEU A 33 -39.27 0.67 -7.58
CA LEU A 33 -38.54 1.36 -6.49
C LEU A 33 -38.91 0.80 -5.13
N GLU A 34 -40.19 0.54 -4.88
CA GLU A 34 -40.65 -0.06 -3.62
C GLU A 34 -39.99 -1.42 -3.38
N LYS A 35 -39.96 -2.29 -4.40
CA LYS A 35 -39.28 -3.59 -4.29
C LYS A 35 -37.80 -3.42 -3.98
N GLN A 36 -37.09 -2.55 -4.71
CA GLN A 36 -35.65 -2.33 -4.49
C GLN A 36 -35.35 -1.70 -3.12
N PHE A 37 -36.20 -0.81 -2.62
CA PHE A 37 -36.07 -0.25 -1.28
C PHE A 37 -36.28 -1.31 -0.21
N ARG A 38 -37.30 -2.18 -0.36
CA ARG A 38 -37.55 -3.29 0.56
C ARG A 38 -36.38 -4.28 0.58
N ASP A 39 -35.85 -4.64 -0.58
CA ASP A 39 -34.68 -5.51 -0.71
C ASP A 39 -33.45 -4.87 0.01
N ALA A 40 -33.29 -3.55 -0.06
CA ALA A 40 -32.22 -2.82 0.63
C ALA A 40 -32.43 -2.74 2.16
N CYS A 41 -33.68 -2.64 2.64
CA CYS A 41 -33.98 -2.66 4.08
C CYS A 41 -33.90 -4.07 4.69
N GLN A 42 -34.00 -5.15 3.91
CA GLN A 42 -33.74 -6.50 4.45
C GLN A 42 -32.29 -6.67 4.93
N THR A 43 -31.37 -5.88 4.37
CA THR A 43 -29.97 -5.81 4.79
C THR A 43 -29.70 -4.76 5.88
N ALA A 44 -30.63 -3.86 6.19
CA ALA A 44 -30.47 -2.75 7.14
C ALA A 44 -31.78 -2.51 7.89
N ASP A 45 -31.78 -2.72 9.22
CA ASP A 45 -32.86 -2.59 10.23
C ASP A 45 -34.29 -2.28 9.73
N PRO A 46 -35.33 -3.08 10.09
CA PRO A 46 -36.65 -3.02 9.46
C PRO A 46 -37.42 -1.76 9.87
N LEU A 47 -37.26 -0.68 9.10
CA LEU A 47 -38.03 0.55 9.25
C LEU A 47 -38.98 0.77 8.06
N HIS A 48 -40.27 0.84 8.40
CA HIS A 48 -41.41 1.41 7.68
C HIS A 48 -42.07 0.57 6.58
N GLU A 49 -43.15 -0.14 6.95
CA GLU A 49 -44.01 -0.91 6.03
C GLU A 49 -44.97 -0.06 5.16
N ASN A 50 -44.98 1.28 5.29
CA ASN A 50 -46.01 2.15 4.67
C ASN A 50 -45.42 3.35 3.87
N LEU A 51 -44.36 3.13 3.08
CA LEU A 51 -43.78 4.18 2.22
C LEU A 51 -44.51 4.30 0.87
N THR A 52 -44.77 5.54 0.44
CA THR A 52 -45.36 5.85 -0.88
C THR A 52 -44.29 6.31 -1.85
N PHE A 53 -44.29 5.74 -3.06
CA PHE A 53 -43.29 5.99 -4.10
C PHE A 53 -43.90 6.76 -5.27
N HIS A 54 -43.22 7.81 -5.72
CA HIS A 54 -43.62 8.62 -6.86
C HIS A 54 -42.47 8.76 -7.87
N VAL A 55 -42.78 8.67 -9.17
CA VAL A 55 -41.80 8.77 -10.25
C VAL A 55 -42.27 9.76 -11.30
N ASP A 56 -41.51 10.83 -11.51
CA ASP A 56 -41.79 11.90 -12.48
C ASP A 56 -40.68 12.00 -13.52
N TYR A 57 -41.07 12.18 -14.79
CA TYR A 57 -40.14 12.25 -15.92
C TYR A 57 -40.12 13.64 -16.53
N HIS A 58 -38.92 14.21 -16.69
CA HIS A 58 -38.70 15.50 -17.31
C HIS A 58 -37.69 15.42 -18.46
N THR A 59 -37.85 16.26 -19.47
CA THR A 59 -37.02 16.24 -20.69
C THR A 59 -35.75 17.07 -20.58
N SER A 60 -35.71 18.04 -19.66
CA SER A 60 -34.58 18.95 -19.45
C SER A 60 -34.18 19.02 -17.97
N MET A 61 -32.89 19.30 -17.72
CA MET A 61 -32.36 19.43 -16.36
C MET A 61 -33.00 20.62 -15.64
N ASP A 62 -33.21 21.75 -16.33
CA ASP A 62 -33.86 22.94 -15.75
C ASP A 62 -35.30 22.65 -15.29
N ALA A 63 -36.07 21.89 -16.08
CA ALA A 63 -37.42 21.50 -15.68
C ALA A 63 -37.40 20.55 -14.47
N GLY A 64 -36.43 19.62 -14.42
CA GLY A 64 -36.21 18.75 -13.27
C GLY A 64 -35.85 19.52 -12.01
N SER A 65 -34.84 20.41 -12.06
CA SER A 65 -34.42 21.23 -10.92
C SER A 65 -35.53 22.15 -10.42
N LYS A 66 -36.30 22.79 -11.32
CA LYS A 66 -37.46 23.61 -10.94
C LYS A 66 -38.55 22.77 -10.25
N TYR A 67 -38.77 21.54 -10.71
CA TYR A 67 -39.73 20.63 -10.07
C TYR A 67 -39.28 20.25 -8.65
N VAL A 68 -38.01 19.88 -8.48
CA VAL A 68 -37.40 19.60 -7.17
C VAL A 68 -37.49 20.83 -6.25
N GLN A 69 -37.19 22.02 -6.77
CA GLN A 69 -37.30 23.27 -6.00
C GLN A 69 -38.73 23.50 -5.49
N ARG A 70 -39.74 23.32 -6.34
CA ARG A 70 -41.14 23.45 -5.94
C ARG A 70 -41.51 22.42 -4.86
N MET A 71 -41.10 21.16 -5.02
CA MET A 71 -41.33 20.10 -4.05
C MET A 71 -40.75 20.43 -2.66
N LEU A 72 -39.53 20.97 -2.60
CA LEU A 72 -38.90 21.36 -1.33
C LEU A 72 -39.63 22.52 -0.66
N LEU A 73 -40.09 23.51 -1.44
CA LEU A 73 -40.88 24.62 -0.93
C LEU A 73 -42.24 24.16 -0.38
N GLU A 74 -42.93 23.26 -1.08
CA GLU A 74 -44.20 22.67 -0.63
C GLU A 74 -44.00 21.85 0.65
N TYR A 75 -42.93 21.05 0.74
CA TYR A 75 -42.61 20.29 1.94
C TYR A 75 -42.41 21.19 3.16
N ARG A 76 -41.68 22.30 2.99
CA ARG A 76 -41.44 23.28 4.05
C ARG A 76 -42.73 23.97 4.51
N GLN A 77 -43.62 24.30 3.58
CA GLN A 77 -44.92 24.89 3.92
C GLN A 77 -45.78 23.93 4.74
N GLN A 78 -45.70 22.62 4.46
CA GLN A 78 -46.44 21.59 5.20
C GLN A 78 -45.82 21.26 6.56
N HIS A 79 -44.51 21.44 6.72
CA HIS A 79 -43.76 21.09 7.93
C HIS A 79 -42.90 22.27 8.42
N PRO A 80 -43.45 23.18 9.26
CA PRO A 80 -42.73 24.37 9.74
C PRO A 80 -41.68 24.09 10.82
N GLY A 81 -41.44 22.83 11.19
CA GLY A 81 -40.44 22.44 12.18
C GLY A 81 -39.00 22.55 11.68
N PRO A 82 -38.00 22.32 12.55
CA PRO A 82 -36.60 22.25 12.14
C PRO A 82 -36.37 21.04 11.23
N VAL A 83 -35.83 21.28 10.04
CA VAL A 83 -35.53 20.26 9.03
C VAL A 83 -34.05 20.35 8.68
N ILE A 84 -33.38 19.21 8.63
CA ILE A 84 -31.99 19.08 8.16
C ILE A 84 -32.03 18.38 6.80
N GLY A 85 -31.31 18.93 5.83
CA GLY A 85 -31.11 18.30 4.52
C GLY A 85 -29.90 17.38 4.54
N ILE A 86 -30.07 16.11 4.18
CA ILE A 86 -28.95 15.19 3.96
C ILE A 86 -28.79 15.04 2.45
N ILE A 87 -27.63 15.44 1.93
CA ILE A 87 -27.38 15.52 0.49
C ILE A 87 -26.23 14.60 0.10
N GLU A 88 -26.49 13.66 -0.79
CA GLU A 88 -25.46 12.86 -1.46
C GLU A 88 -25.35 13.32 -2.92
N CYS A 89 -24.29 14.06 -3.26
CA CYS A 89 -24.10 14.55 -4.62
C CYS A 89 -22.61 14.80 -4.94
N PRO A 90 -22.12 14.35 -6.12
CA PRO A 90 -20.75 14.63 -6.55
C PRO A 90 -20.49 16.11 -6.88
N LYS A 91 -21.51 16.87 -7.25
CA LYS A 91 -21.40 18.29 -7.63
C LYS A 91 -22.37 19.14 -6.83
N LEU A 92 -22.13 19.23 -5.52
CA LEU A 92 -23.00 19.95 -4.59
C LEU A 92 -23.23 21.42 -4.99
N GLN A 93 -22.17 22.13 -5.40
CA GLN A 93 -22.25 23.54 -5.81
C GLN A 93 -23.19 23.75 -7.00
N ALA A 94 -23.06 22.92 -8.04
CA ALA A 94 -23.92 23.00 -9.22
C ALA A 94 -25.40 22.72 -8.87
N ILE A 95 -25.68 21.79 -7.95
CA ILE A 95 -27.05 21.54 -7.50
C ILE A 95 -27.59 22.74 -6.72
N ARG A 96 -26.82 23.30 -5.77
CA ARG A 96 -27.24 24.49 -4.99
C ARG A 96 -27.54 25.69 -5.87
N GLU A 97 -26.77 25.90 -6.92
CA GLU A 97 -27.04 26.95 -7.91
C GLU A 97 -28.37 26.74 -8.65
N SER A 98 -28.68 25.49 -9.00
CA SER A 98 -29.90 25.13 -9.74
C SER A 98 -31.16 25.01 -8.86
N VAL A 99 -31.02 24.66 -7.59
CA VAL A 99 -32.11 24.45 -6.62
C VAL A 99 -31.83 25.31 -5.38
N ARG A 100 -32.17 26.59 -5.48
CA ARG A 100 -31.95 27.59 -4.41
C ARG A 100 -32.73 27.31 -3.12
N ALA A 101 -33.79 26.51 -3.19
CA ALA A 101 -34.51 26.08 -1.99
C ALA A 101 -33.64 25.27 -1.01
N LEU A 102 -32.48 24.75 -1.42
CA LEU A 102 -31.55 24.06 -0.51
C LEU A 102 -30.81 25.02 0.42
N ASP A 103 -30.64 26.30 0.05
CA ASP A 103 -29.95 27.31 0.87
C ASP A 103 -30.74 27.64 2.15
N ASP A 104 -32.04 27.32 2.16
CA ASP A 104 -32.96 27.49 3.28
C ASP A 104 -32.82 26.41 4.37
N PHE A 105 -32.10 25.31 4.10
CA PHE A 105 -31.94 24.19 5.03
C PHE A 105 -30.47 24.06 5.49
N PRO A 106 -30.21 23.77 6.78
CA PRO A 106 -28.90 23.27 7.17
C PRO A 106 -28.66 21.92 6.48
N CYS A 107 -27.62 21.85 5.64
CA CYS A 107 -27.35 20.70 4.79
C CYS A 107 -26.09 19.96 5.24
N VAL A 108 -26.19 18.66 5.50
CA VAL A 108 -25.06 17.76 5.74
C VAL A 108 -24.80 16.93 4.49
N THR A 109 -23.54 16.81 4.07
CA THR A 109 -23.18 16.12 2.83
C THR A 109 -22.69 14.70 3.11
N ILE A 110 -23.25 13.71 2.43
CA ILE A 110 -22.74 12.33 2.40
C ILE A 110 -21.68 12.23 1.29
N PRO A 111 -20.50 11.65 1.56
CA PRO A 111 -19.50 11.35 0.53
C PRO A 111 -20.09 10.45 -0.56
N CYS A 112 -19.96 10.84 -1.83
CA CYS A 112 -20.47 10.07 -2.96
C CYS A 112 -19.42 9.06 -3.48
N ASN A 113 -19.86 7.87 -3.89
CA ASN A 113 -19.00 6.94 -4.64
C ASN A 113 -19.11 7.22 -6.15
N ALA A 114 -17.98 7.35 -6.83
CA ALA A 114 -17.95 7.56 -8.28
C ALA A 114 -18.56 6.37 -9.06
N ARG A 115 -18.49 5.15 -8.51
CA ARG A 115 -19.10 3.94 -9.11
C ARG A 115 -20.62 4.03 -9.22
N ASP A 116 -21.28 4.78 -8.34
CA ASP A 116 -22.74 4.94 -8.37
C ASP A 116 -23.20 5.67 -9.65
N ASN A 117 -22.30 6.43 -10.27
CA ASN A 117 -22.52 7.11 -11.55
C ASN A 117 -21.99 6.33 -12.76
N ASN A 118 -21.35 5.17 -12.54
CA ASN A 118 -20.75 4.37 -13.60
C ASN A 118 -21.72 3.27 -14.08
N TYR A 119 -22.60 3.65 -15.01
CA TYR A 119 -23.56 2.73 -15.64
C TYR A 119 -23.55 2.86 -17.15
N GLN A 120 -23.85 1.75 -17.83
CA GLN A 120 -23.97 1.71 -19.29
C GLN A 120 -25.14 2.58 -19.77
N ALA A 121 -25.06 3.12 -20.98
CA ALA A 121 -26.09 4.01 -21.52
C ALA A 121 -27.46 3.35 -21.71
N LEU A 122 -27.52 2.02 -21.76
CA LEU A 122 -28.73 1.18 -21.83
C LEU A 122 -29.03 0.63 -20.42
N GLY A 123 -30.29 0.63 -20.00
CA GLY A 123 -30.70 0.13 -18.68
C GLY A 123 -30.24 0.98 -17.48
N TRP A 124 -29.66 2.16 -17.75
CA TRP A 124 -29.13 3.04 -16.71
C TRP A 124 -30.17 3.48 -15.68
N GLN A 125 -31.44 3.63 -16.08
CA GLN A 125 -32.50 4.08 -15.18
C GLN A 125 -32.76 3.05 -14.08
N ALA A 126 -32.84 1.76 -14.45
CA ALA A 126 -33.05 0.67 -13.49
C ALA A 126 -31.88 0.55 -12.51
N THR A 127 -30.64 0.66 -13.00
CA THR A 127 -29.43 0.64 -12.17
C THR A 127 -29.39 1.84 -11.22
N ALA A 128 -29.60 3.05 -11.73
CA ALA A 128 -29.62 4.27 -10.93
C ALA A 128 -30.75 4.24 -9.89
N GLY A 129 -31.94 3.73 -10.24
CA GLY A 129 -33.06 3.55 -9.32
C GLY A 129 -32.72 2.59 -8.18
N ARG A 130 -32.14 1.42 -8.49
CA ARG A 130 -31.67 0.46 -7.47
C ARG A 130 -30.67 1.10 -6.52
N THR A 131 -29.61 1.72 -7.05
CA THR A 131 -28.57 2.36 -6.24
C THR A 131 -29.15 3.48 -5.38
N SER A 132 -30.05 4.31 -5.93
CA SER A 132 -30.69 5.38 -5.18
C SER A 132 -31.52 4.85 -4.01
N MET A 133 -32.23 3.73 -4.18
CA MET A 133 -33.00 3.13 -3.09
C MET A 133 -32.11 2.57 -1.99
N GLN A 134 -31.00 1.92 -2.36
CA GLN A 134 -29.99 1.46 -1.39
C GLN A 134 -29.40 2.61 -0.58
N ARG A 135 -29.08 3.74 -1.24
CA ARG A 135 -28.59 4.96 -0.55
C ARG A 135 -29.64 5.60 0.34
N CYS A 136 -30.91 5.65 -0.09
CA CYS A 136 -32.00 6.15 0.75
C CYS A 136 -32.15 5.31 2.03
N ALA A 137 -32.11 3.97 1.92
CA ALA A 137 -32.19 3.08 3.07
C ALA A 137 -30.98 3.28 4.02
N ALA A 138 -29.77 3.37 3.48
CA ALA A 138 -28.54 3.56 4.26
C ALA A 138 -28.41 4.97 4.90
N SER A 139 -29.09 5.99 4.35
CA SER A 139 -28.93 7.39 4.79
C SER A 139 -29.30 7.62 6.26
N THR A 140 -30.32 6.93 6.79
CA THR A 140 -30.74 7.04 8.18
C THR A 140 -29.68 6.48 9.12
N GLN A 141 -29.13 5.31 8.81
CA GLN A 141 -28.06 4.69 9.59
C GLN A 141 -26.82 5.59 9.60
N TRP A 142 -26.40 6.06 8.42
CA TRP A 142 -25.27 6.98 8.27
C TRP A 142 -25.45 8.25 9.11
N PHE A 143 -26.66 8.83 9.12
CA PHE A 143 -26.95 10.03 9.89
C PHE A 143 -26.87 9.78 11.40
N ASN A 144 -27.39 8.65 11.88
CA ASN A 144 -27.29 8.27 13.30
C ASN A 144 -25.85 8.02 13.73
N GLU A 145 -25.04 7.39 12.89
CA GLU A 145 -23.60 7.23 13.10
C GLU A 145 -22.90 8.59 13.16
N ARG A 146 -23.26 9.52 12.26
CA ARG A 146 -22.71 10.89 12.23
C ARG A 146 -23.09 11.71 13.47
N ILE A 147 -24.29 11.52 14.01
CA ILE A 147 -24.71 12.11 15.29
C ILE A 147 -23.87 11.57 16.44
N SER A 148 -23.64 10.26 16.48
CA SER A 148 -22.82 9.63 17.53
C SER A 148 -21.38 10.14 17.47
N LEU A 149 -20.81 10.28 16.27
CA LEU A 149 -19.50 10.90 16.07
C LEU A 149 -19.48 12.36 16.51
N ALA A 150 -20.49 13.17 16.15
CA ALA A 150 -20.59 14.58 16.57
C ALA A 150 -20.64 14.73 18.10
N ARG A 151 -21.35 13.82 18.78
CA ARG A 151 -21.39 13.76 20.24
C ARG A 151 -20.03 13.42 20.85
N TYR A 152 -19.31 12.46 20.26
CA TYR A 152 -17.98 12.07 20.72
C TYR A 152 -16.93 13.17 20.47
N ALA A 153 -16.89 13.73 19.26
CA ALA A 153 -15.97 14.80 18.90
C ALA A 153 -16.32 16.15 19.56
N HIS A 154 -17.53 16.30 20.11
CA HIS A 154 -18.07 17.58 20.55
C HIS A 154 -17.96 18.66 19.46
N VAL A 155 -18.37 18.33 18.23
CA VAL A 155 -18.38 19.24 17.07
C VAL A 155 -19.77 19.26 16.44
N PRO A 156 -20.28 20.43 15.99
CA PRO A 156 -21.52 20.50 15.23
C PRO A 156 -21.49 19.62 13.97
N LEU A 157 -22.59 18.92 13.71
CA LEU A 157 -22.76 17.97 12.59
C LEU A 157 -22.33 18.52 11.21
N GLY A 158 -22.60 19.81 10.95
CA GLY A 158 -22.34 20.44 9.66
C GLY A 158 -20.88 20.87 9.44
N ASN A 159 -20.04 20.82 10.48
CA ASN A 159 -18.66 21.35 10.42
C ASN A 159 -17.61 20.29 10.10
N PHE A 160 -17.99 19.01 10.08
CA PHE A 160 -17.05 17.97 9.73
C PHE A 160 -16.70 18.00 8.24
N GLU A 161 -15.42 17.81 7.97
CA GLU A 161 -14.91 17.61 6.62
C GLU A 161 -15.25 16.20 6.08
N LEU A 162 -14.91 15.97 4.81
CA LEU A 162 -15.05 14.66 4.15
C LEU A 162 -14.26 13.59 4.91
N ASP A 163 -13.01 13.90 5.24
CA ASP A 163 -12.18 13.05 6.09
C ASP A 163 -12.36 13.43 7.56
N TRP A 164 -13.36 12.80 8.17
CA TRP A 164 -13.69 13.06 9.56
C TRP A 164 -12.62 12.56 10.54
N LEU A 165 -11.78 11.60 10.14
CA LEU A 165 -10.74 11.04 11.00
C LEU A 165 -9.66 12.09 11.25
N LEU A 166 -9.13 12.68 10.18
CA LEU A 166 -8.14 13.76 10.28
C LEU A 166 -8.70 14.95 11.05
N PHE A 167 -9.91 15.37 10.68
CA PHE A 167 -10.57 16.50 11.32
C PHE A 167 -10.80 16.28 12.83
N THR A 168 -11.26 15.08 13.23
CA THR A 168 -11.51 14.79 14.65
C THR A 168 -10.20 14.71 15.43
N ALA A 169 -9.16 14.12 14.86
CA ALA A 169 -7.83 14.08 15.46
C ALA A 169 -7.24 15.49 15.64
N ASP A 170 -7.37 16.37 14.62
CA ASP A 170 -6.95 17.78 14.71
C ASP A 170 -7.71 18.52 15.82
N VAL A 171 -9.03 18.31 15.95
CA VAL A 171 -9.85 18.92 16.99
C VAL A 171 -9.45 18.43 18.39
N PHE A 172 -9.19 17.13 18.56
CA PHE A 172 -8.76 16.59 19.84
C PHE A 172 -7.35 17.06 20.21
N PHE A 173 -6.44 17.09 19.25
CA PHE A 173 -5.07 17.52 19.49
C PHE A 173 -5.00 19.03 19.76
N SER A 174 -5.69 19.88 19.00
CA SER A 174 -5.78 21.32 19.27
C SER A 174 -6.31 21.62 20.67
N ARG A 175 -7.36 20.91 21.11
CA ARG A 175 -7.89 21.05 22.48
C ARG A 175 -6.87 20.63 23.53
N ALA A 176 -6.20 19.49 23.33
CA ALA A 176 -5.19 19.00 24.25
C ALA A 176 -3.98 19.95 24.35
N LEU A 177 -3.54 20.53 23.22
CA LEU A 177 -2.48 21.54 23.17
C LEU A 177 -2.91 22.81 23.91
N HIS A 178 -4.13 23.28 23.66
CA HIS A 178 -4.69 24.46 24.32
C HIS A 178 -4.81 24.27 25.84
N ASP A 179 -5.28 23.11 26.30
CA ASP A 179 -5.38 22.77 27.73
C ASP A 179 -4.00 22.78 28.42
N GLN A 180 -2.94 22.47 27.68
CA GLN A 180 -1.54 22.53 28.15
C GLN A 180 -0.86 23.88 27.86
N GLN A 181 -1.61 24.91 27.44
CA GLN A 181 -1.09 26.26 27.15
C GLN A 181 0.00 26.28 26.06
N GLN A 182 -0.08 25.36 25.09
CA GLN A 182 0.81 25.34 23.92
C GLN A 182 0.25 26.18 22.77
N VAL A 183 1.15 26.66 21.90
CA VAL A 183 0.78 27.44 20.71
C VAL A 183 0.33 26.50 19.59
N LEU A 184 -0.69 26.90 18.83
CA LEU A 184 -1.19 26.14 17.69
C LEU A 184 -0.51 26.64 16.40
N TRP A 185 0.02 25.73 15.59
CA TRP A 185 0.68 25.99 14.30
C TRP A 185 -0.23 25.66 13.10
N ILE A 186 -1.52 26.00 13.21
CA ILE A 186 -2.54 25.62 12.22
C ILE A 186 -2.20 26.19 10.84
N SER A 187 -2.26 25.31 9.83
CA SER A 187 -1.96 25.64 8.45
C SER A 187 -2.94 25.00 7.47
N ASP A 188 -3.20 25.70 6.37
CA ASP A 188 -4.03 25.21 5.28
C ASP A 188 -3.22 24.53 4.16
N ASP A 189 -1.92 24.83 4.08
CA ASP A 189 -1.01 24.38 3.01
C ASP A 189 -0.13 23.19 3.43
N GLY A 190 -0.42 22.61 4.60
CA GLY A 190 0.33 21.52 5.22
C GLY A 190 1.61 21.95 5.91
N ILE A 191 2.15 23.14 5.61
CA ILE A 191 3.40 23.65 6.23
C ILE A 191 3.05 24.30 7.57
N PRO A 192 3.61 23.84 8.71
CA PRO A 192 3.28 24.39 10.03
C PRO A 192 3.63 25.88 10.13
N ASP A 193 2.75 26.68 10.74
CA ASP A 193 3.03 28.10 10.98
C ASP A 193 3.93 28.26 12.21
N LEU A 194 5.22 28.42 11.95
CA LEU A 194 6.25 28.63 12.97
C LEU A 194 6.58 30.11 13.22
N GLY A 195 5.72 31.05 12.77
CA GLY A 195 5.85 32.46 13.13
C GLY A 195 6.89 33.26 12.32
N GLY A 196 7.13 32.88 11.06
CA GLY A 196 7.91 33.68 10.11
C GLY A 196 9.39 33.30 9.97
N THR A 197 9.89 32.31 10.70
CA THR A 197 11.05 31.52 10.29
C THR A 197 10.64 30.65 9.10
N TYR A 198 10.45 31.29 7.94
CA TYR A 198 10.50 30.61 6.65
C TYR A 198 11.95 30.20 6.42
N GLU A 199 12.41 29.19 7.15
CA GLU A 199 13.54 28.42 6.67
C GLU A 199 13.04 27.75 5.40
N GLY A 200 13.75 27.95 4.29
CA GLY A 200 13.52 27.22 3.05
C GLY A 200 13.74 25.70 3.20
N ASP A 201 13.76 25.18 4.42
CA ASP A 201 14.07 23.82 4.83
C ASP A 201 12.82 23.01 5.21
N THR A 202 11.66 23.64 5.48
CA THR A 202 10.41 22.95 5.82
C THR A 202 9.63 22.43 4.60
N CYS A 203 10.34 21.97 3.57
CA CYS A 203 9.68 21.37 2.42
C CYS A 203 9.40 19.89 2.66
N PHE A 204 8.10 19.59 2.68
CA PHE A 204 7.52 18.25 2.70
C PHE A 204 8.06 17.37 1.57
N ALA A 205 9.03 16.54 1.94
CA ALA A 205 8.93 15.10 1.83
C ALA A 205 10.21 14.60 2.49
N ASP A 206 10.20 14.46 3.82
CA ASP A 206 11.14 13.52 4.39
C ASP A 206 10.87 12.20 3.65
N GLU A 207 11.80 11.79 2.80
CA GLU A 207 11.93 10.40 2.42
C GLU A 207 12.31 9.67 3.70
N VAL A 208 11.30 9.53 4.53
CA VAL A 208 11.28 8.62 5.63
C VAL A 208 11.33 7.26 4.95
N ILE A 209 12.55 6.81 4.66
CA ILE A 209 12.80 5.53 4.03
C ILE A 209 12.23 4.52 5.01
N GLN A 210 11.07 3.95 4.64
CA GLN A 210 10.49 2.85 5.37
C GLN A 210 11.54 1.73 5.36
N PRO A 211 11.93 1.19 6.53
CA PRO A 211 12.92 0.15 6.58
C PRO A 211 12.32 -1.12 5.95
N ALA A 212 12.71 -1.41 4.71
CA ALA A 212 12.41 -2.67 4.04
C ALA A 212 13.65 -3.55 4.10
N LEU A 213 13.59 -4.59 4.92
CA LEU A 213 14.61 -5.63 5.00
C LEU A 213 14.17 -6.78 4.10
N THR A 214 14.98 -7.07 3.09
CA THR A 214 14.74 -8.16 2.14
C THR A 214 15.95 -9.08 2.15
N TYR A 215 15.70 -10.37 2.38
CA TYR A 215 16.69 -11.43 2.29
C TYR A 215 16.28 -12.36 1.13
N PRO A 216 16.79 -12.13 -0.08
CA PRO A 216 16.50 -12.98 -1.22
C PRO A 216 17.03 -14.39 -0.99
N GLY A 217 16.22 -15.40 -1.28
CA GLY A 217 16.58 -16.79 -1.00
C GLY A 217 15.51 -17.81 -1.38
N ALA A 218 15.91 -19.09 -1.34
CA ALA A 218 15.01 -20.22 -1.44
C ALA A 218 14.77 -20.83 -0.05
N TYR A 219 13.55 -20.68 0.46
CA TYR A 219 13.12 -21.15 1.77
C TYR A 219 12.24 -22.39 1.60
N ARG A 220 12.81 -23.57 1.83
CA ARG A 220 12.14 -24.86 1.63
C ARG A 220 11.35 -25.36 2.84
N ARG A 221 11.49 -24.64 3.96
CA ARG A 221 10.77 -24.89 5.21
C ARG A 221 9.52 -24.02 5.26
N VAL A 222 8.61 -24.34 6.18
CA VAL A 222 7.34 -23.62 6.28
C VAL A 222 7.60 -22.17 6.69
N SER A 223 7.22 -21.26 5.81
CA SER A 223 7.31 -19.82 6.02
C SER A 223 5.92 -19.24 6.34
N VAL A 224 5.86 -18.22 7.17
CA VAL A 224 4.62 -17.58 7.62
C VAL A 224 4.68 -16.09 7.31
N GLU A 225 3.60 -15.59 6.71
CA GLU A 225 3.34 -14.18 6.53
C GLU A 225 2.51 -13.64 7.69
N LEU A 226 3.07 -12.65 8.39
CA LEU A 226 2.46 -11.95 9.51
C LEU A 226 2.17 -10.49 9.11
N LYS A 227 0.95 -10.03 9.31
CA LYS A 227 0.58 -8.62 9.20
C LYS A 227 0.77 -7.92 10.55
N ILE A 228 1.36 -6.74 10.53
CA ILE A 228 1.59 -5.91 11.72
C ILE A 228 0.47 -4.88 11.82
N HIS A 229 -0.15 -4.79 12.99
CA HIS A 229 -1.10 -3.74 13.34
C HIS A 229 -0.56 -2.89 14.50
N HIS A 230 -1.01 -1.64 14.57
CA HIS A 230 -0.77 -0.70 15.69
C HIS A 230 0.70 -0.40 16.05
N LEU A 231 1.66 -0.60 15.13
CA LEU A 231 3.08 -0.27 15.36
C LEU A 231 3.29 1.19 15.78
N ALA A 232 2.61 2.13 15.13
CA ALA A 232 2.71 3.56 15.43
C ALA A 232 2.19 3.90 16.84
N VAL A 233 1.03 3.34 17.21
CA VAL A 233 0.42 3.53 18.54
C VAL A 233 1.34 2.96 19.61
N ASN A 234 1.84 1.73 19.44
CA ASN A 234 2.77 1.12 20.39
C ASN A 234 4.05 1.96 20.55
N SER A 235 4.61 2.42 19.43
CA SER A 235 5.85 3.20 19.42
C SER A 235 5.69 4.53 20.15
N LEU A 236 4.56 5.24 19.97
CA LEU A 236 4.27 6.48 20.69
C LEU A 236 4.16 6.26 22.21
N LEU A 237 3.50 5.19 22.65
CA LEU A 237 3.32 4.90 24.07
C LEU A 237 4.62 4.45 24.75
N LYS A 238 5.39 3.60 24.06
CA LYS A 238 6.62 3.00 24.58
C LYS A 238 7.86 3.85 24.30
N SER A 239 7.70 5.04 23.71
CA SER A 239 8.79 5.98 23.39
C SER A 239 9.76 6.18 24.55
N SER A 240 9.25 6.47 25.76
CA SER A 240 10.07 6.68 26.95
C SER A 240 10.87 5.45 27.38
N GLN A 241 10.34 4.24 27.19
CA GLN A 241 11.06 3.00 27.50
C GLN A 241 12.19 2.75 26.50
N VAL A 242 11.95 3.08 25.23
CA VAL A 242 12.97 3.00 24.17
C VAL A 242 14.13 3.96 24.46
N ASP A 243 13.85 5.14 25.00
CA ASP A 243 14.88 6.12 25.38
C ASP A 243 15.78 5.63 26.51
N GLU A 244 15.15 5.07 27.56
CA GLU A 244 15.87 4.52 28.70
C GLU A 244 16.79 3.36 28.29
N MET A 245 16.37 2.54 27.33
CA MET A 245 17.16 1.42 26.82
C MET A 245 18.38 1.86 26.01
N GLU A 246 18.31 3.01 25.34
CA GLU A 246 19.41 3.52 24.52
C GLU A 246 20.33 4.50 25.26
N GLY A 247 19.91 4.99 26.44
CA GLY A 247 20.71 5.91 27.24
C GLY A 247 20.85 7.31 26.63
N GLY A 248 19.95 7.70 25.72
CA GLY A 248 19.92 9.00 25.04
C GLY A 248 18.49 9.52 24.88
N SER A 249 18.31 10.85 24.95
CA SER A 249 17.00 11.49 24.75
C SER A 249 16.56 11.41 23.28
N ILE A 250 15.25 11.22 23.01
CA ILE A 250 14.64 11.29 21.66
C ILE A 250 15.09 12.53 20.88
N GLY A 251 15.43 13.63 21.55
CA GLY A 251 15.92 14.86 20.91
C GLY A 251 17.36 14.80 20.37
N ASN A 252 18.12 13.72 20.58
CA ASN A 252 19.54 13.61 20.21
C ASN A 252 19.79 12.82 18.92
N PHE A 253 18.78 12.67 18.06
CA PHE A 253 18.95 11.99 16.78
C PHE A 253 19.87 12.77 15.84
N GLU A 254 21.00 12.15 15.53
CA GLU A 254 22.04 12.54 14.55
C GLU A 254 22.84 13.82 14.84
N ASN A 255 23.87 13.67 15.68
CA ASN A 255 25.25 13.98 15.31
C ASN A 255 26.20 13.30 16.31
N ASP A 256 26.87 12.22 15.89
CA ASP A 256 28.01 11.59 16.60
C ASP A 256 29.27 12.50 16.52
N ILE A 257 29.11 13.80 16.79
CA ILE A 257 30.19 14.78 16.87
C ILE A 257 30.05 15.50 18.21
N PRO A 258 30.99 15.36 19.15
CA PRO A 258 30.98 16.19 20.35
C PRO A 258 31.11 17.67 19.92
N PRO A 259 30.31 18.59 20.48
CA PRO A 259 30.35 19.98 20.08
C PRO A 259 31.76 20.52 20.29
N GLY A 260 32.39 20.95 19.19
CA GLY A 260 33.59 21.77 19.26
C GLY A 260 33.26 23.08 19.98
N PRO A 261 34.23 23.73 20.64
CA PRO A 261 34.02 24.89 21.52
C PRO A 261 33.44 26.15 20.85
N ASN A 262 33.06 26.09 19.56
CA ASN A 262 32.59 27.21 18.74
C ASN A 262 31.29 26.89 17.97
N ALA A 263 30.33 26.17 18.57
CA ALA A 263 28.99 26.04 17.98
C ALA A 263 28.26 27.39 18.13
N THR A 264 27.98 28.05 17.02
CA THR A 264 27.08 29.21 16.96
C THR A 264 25.64 28.79 17.25
N GLU A 265 24.86 29.66 17.88
CA GLU A 265 23.51 29.44 18.47
C GLU A 265 22.38 28.99 17.50
N THR A 266 22.70 28.49 16.30
CA THR A 266 21.74 28.10 15.26
C THR A 266 21.51 26.58 15.13
N ASP A 267 22.24 25.72 15.84
CA ASP A 267 22.02 24.26 15.82
C ASP A 267 21.04 23.81 16.94
N TYR A 268 19.92 24.52 17.11
CA TYR A 268 18.85 24.05 17.99
C TYR A 268 18.07 22.96 17.27
N ASN A 269 18.23 21.71 17.73
CA ASN A 269 17.61 20.54 17.10
C ASN A 269 16.07 20.68 17.13
N ASP A 270 15.42 20.89 15.97
CA ASP A 270 13.95 21.02 15.82
C ASP A 270 13.18 19.94 16.57
N ALA A 271 13.72 18.71 16.58
CA ALA A 271 13.14 17.56 17.27
C ALA A 271 12.99 17.75 18.79
N SER A 272 13.83 18.58 19.40
CA SER A 272 13.75 18.90 20.84
C SER A 272 12.63 19.89 21.16
N LEU A 273 12.29 20.79 20.24
CA LEU A 273 11.23 21.78 20.39
C LEU A 273 9.84 21.14 20.32
N CYS A 274 9.69 20.06 19.57
CA CYS A 274 8.42 19.34 19.42
C CYS A 274 8.13 18.33 20.56
N LEU A 275 9.08 18.12 21.48
CA LEU A 275 8.94 17.12 22.55
C LEU A 275 7.72 17.37 23.48
N PRO A 276 7.41 18.61 23.91
CA PRO A 276 6.22 18.89 24.71
C PRO A 276 4.92 18.53 23.98
N ALA A 277 4.84 18.86 22.68
CA ALA A 277 3.70 18.51 21.83
C ALA A 277 3.58 16.98 21.66
N PHE A 278 4.71 16.28 21.52
CA PHE A 278 4.75 14.82 21.46
C PHE A 278 4.25 14.16 22.76
N GLN A 279 4.55 14.74 23.93
CA GLN A 279 4.01 14.26 25.21
C GLN A 279 2.50 14.49 25.33
N VAL A 280 1.97 15.64 24.85
CA VAL A 280 0.52 15.89 24.76
C VAL A 280 -0.14 14.83 23.90
N LEU A 281 0.46 14.55 22.73
CA LEU A 281 -0.03 13.53 21.82
C LEU A 281 -0.06 12.14 22.46
N LYS A 282 1.01 11.76 23.17
CA LYS A 282 1.06 10.50 23.93
C LYS A 282 -0.09 10.39 24.93
N GLN A 283 -0.35 11.44 25.71
CA GLN A 283 -1.46 11.46 26.68
C GLN A 283 -2.83 11.38 26.00
N LEU A 284 -3.01 12.06 24.86
CA LEU A 284 -4.24 12.00 24.09
C LEU A 284 -4.54 10.56 23.62
N ILE A 285 -3.53 9.89 23.05
CA ILE A 285 -3.67 8.52 22.57
C ILE A 285 -3.91 7.52 23.71
N GLN A 286 -3.31 7.73 24.88
CA GLN A 286 -3.65 6.94 26.08
C GLN A 286 -5.14 7.07 26.47
N ARG A 287 -5.71 8.28 26.37
CA ARG A 287 -7.15 8.49 26.62
C ARG A 287 -8.00 7.81 25.55
N CYS A 288 -7.65 7.93 24.27
CA CYS A 288 -8.37 7.24 23.18
C CYS A 288 -8.35 5.72 23.34
N ILE A 289 -7.24 5.14 23.81
CA ILE A 289 -7.16 3.70 24.11
C ILE A 289 -8.07 3.33 25.27
N SER A 290 -8.07 4.12 26.34
CA SER A 290 -8.99 3.92 27.46
C SER A 290 -10.44 3.96 26.96
N ASP A 291 -10.80 4.91 26.10
CA ASP A 291 -12.14 4.98 25.53
C ASP A 291 -12.45 3.75 24.67
N ALA A 292 -11.54 3.33 23.80
CA ALA A 292 -11.73 2.15 22.94
C ALA A 292 -11.93 0.87 23.77
N VAL A 293 -11.08 0.63 24.78
CA VAL A 293 -11.09 -0.60 25.59
C VAL A 293 -12.21 -0.60 26.64
N SER A 294 -12.41 0.52 27.35
CA SER A 294 -13.36 0.58 28.47
C SER A 294 -14.80 0.85 28.02
N SER A 295 -14.99 1.72 27.02
CA SER A 295 -16.32 2.12 26.54
C SER A 295 -16.74 1.42 25.24
N GLY A 296 -15.83 0.67 24.61
CA GLY A 296 -16.10 -0.01 23.34
C GLY A 296 -16.35 0.97 22.19
N ASN A 297 -15.74 2.16 22.24
CA ASN A 297 -16.02 3.21 21.27
C ASN A 297 -15.31 2.95 19.93
N VAL A 298 -16.11 2.66 18.90
CA VAL A 298 -15.66 2.38 17.53
C VAL A 298 -14.92 3.57 16.91
N PHE A 299 -15.30 4.81 17.25
CA PHE A 299 -14.64 6.00 16.72
C PHE A 299 -13.23 6.20 17.29
N ALA A 300 -13.04 5.89 18.58
CA ALA A 300 -11.74 5.95 19.22
C ALA A 300 -10.79 4.91 18.61
N ASP A 301 -11.28 3.68 18.40
CA ASP A 301 -10.53 2.62 17.72
C ASP A 301 -10.13 3.02 16.29
N ALA A 302 -11.06 3.59 15.52
CA ALA A 302 -10.75 4.08 14.17
C ALA A 302 -9.68 5.18 14.15
N ILE A 303 -9.70 6.11 15.12
CA ILE A 303 -8.64 7.14 15.25
C ILE A 303 -7.28 6.49 15.55
N LEU A 304 -7.23 5.46 16.40
CA LEU A 304 -5.99 4.74 16.73
C LEU A 304 -5.41 4.01 15.52
N GLN A 305 -6.25 3.35 14.72
CA GLN A 305 -5.83 2.67 13.49
C GLN A 305 -5.25 3.65 12.47
N HIS A 306 -5.79 4.87 12.40
CA HIS A 306 -5.38 5.91 11.45
C HIS A 306 -4.43 6.98 12.03
N LEU A 307 -3.85 6.74 13.22
CA LEU A 307 -2.93 7.69 13.87
C LEU A 307 -1.73 8.05 12.99
N TYR A 308 -1.07 7.04 12.42
CA TYR A 308 0.09 7.24 11.55
C TYR A 308 -0.28 8.04 10.30
N ARG A 309 -1.44 7.73 9.69
CA ARG A 309 -1.99 8.48 8.56
C ARG A 309 -2.20 9.94 8.90
N TRP A 310 -2.75 10.24 10.08
CA TRP A 310 -2.99 11.62 10.49
C TRP A 310 -1.71 12.43 10.58
N LEU A 311 -0.67 11.89 11.21
CA LEU A 311 0.63 12.55 11.30
C LEU A 311 1.37 12.65 9.97
N CYS A 312 1.15 11.73 9.03
CA CYS A 312 1.78 11.77 7.70
C CYS A 312 1.08 12.72 6.73
N SER A 313 -0.20 13.04 6.95
CA SER A 313 -1.00 13.71 5.93
C SER A 313 -0.77 15.22 5.95
N PRO A 314 -0.32 15.86 4.85
CA PRO A 314 -0.26 17.31 4.74
C PRO A 314 -1.65 17.97 4.75
N ARG A 315 -2.73 17.17 4.65
CA ARG A 315 -4.11 17.66 4.73
C ARG A 315 -4.55 17.93 6.17
N SER A 316 -3.85 17.39 7.17
CA SER A 316 -4.10 17.73 8.57
C SER A 316 -3.71 19.18 8.82
N ARG A 317 -4.57 19.91 9.53
CA ARG A 317 -4.36 21.31 9.86
C ARG A 317 -3.23 21.52 10.87
N LEU A 318 -3.00 20.51 11.73
CA LEU A 318 -1.94 20.51 12.74
C LEU A 318 -0.74 19.67 12.32
N HIS A 319 -0.57 19.46 11.01
CA HIS A 319 0.57 18.70 10.53
C HIS A 319 1.88 19.38 10.96
N ASP A 320 2.76 18.58 11.56
CA ASP A 320 4.14 18.97 11.85
C ASP A 320 5.08 17.84 11.38
N PRO A 321 5.95 18.08 10.38
CA PRO A 321 6.91 17.10 9.91
C PRO A 321 7.90 16.66 10.99
N ALA A 322 8.22 17.52 11.96
CA ALA A 322 9.12 17.18 13.06
C ALA A 322 8.49 16.13 14.00
N LEU A 323 7.20 16.24 14.32
CA LEU A 323 6.47 15.21 15.07
C LEU A 323 6.43 13.88 14.31
N HIS A 324 6.22 13.93 12.99
CA HIS A 324 6.26 12.74 12.15
C HIS A 324 7.64 12.07 12.16
N ARG A 325 8.74 12.84 11.96
CA ARG A 325 10.12 12.33 12.05
C ARG A 325 10.40 11.67 13.39
N LEU A 326 9.98 12.32 14.47
CA LEU A 326 10.17 11.83 15.83
C LEU A 326 9.50 10.46 16.02
N LEU A 327 8.21 10.37 15.69
CA LEU A 327 7.45 9.13 15.79
C LEU A 327 8.08 8.04 14.90
N HIS A 328 8.42 8.37 13.66
CA HIS A 328 8.98 7.42 12.74
C HIS A 328 10.32 6.85 13.20
N ASN A 329 11.19 7.68 13.79
CA ASN A 329 12.46 7.23 14.35
C ASN A 329 12.23 6.26 15.51
N VAL A 330 11.26 6.54 16.38
CA VAL A 330 10.87 5.60 17.44
C VAL A 330 10.30 4.31 16.84
N MET A 331 9.48 4.39 15.79
CA MET A 331 8.96 3.21 15.08
C MET A 331 10.08 2.36 14.48
N LYS A 332 11.09 2.97 13.83
CA LYS A 332 12.28 2.27 13.31
C LYS A 332 12.99 1.46 14.40
N LYS A 333 13.15 2.06 15.59
CA LYS A 333 13.78 1.41 16.74
C LYS A 333 12.96 0.25 17.29
N VAL A 334 11.67 0.48 17.57
CA VAL A 334 10.76 -0.56 18.06
C VAL A 334 10.70 -1.72 17.07
N PHE A 335 10.65 -1.42 15.77
CA PHE A 335 10.67 -2.41 14.71
C PHE A 335 11.99 -3.19 14.67
N ALA A 336 13.14 -2.53 14.81
CA ALA A 336 14.44 -3.20 14.87
C ALA A 336 14.55 -4.12 16.10
N LEU A 337 14.06 -3.68 17.27
CA LEU A 337 13.99 -4.48 18.48
C LEU A 337 13.06 -5.69 18.29
N LEU A 338 11.90 -5.49 17.67
CA LEU A 338 10.96 -6.58 17.35
C LEU A 338 11.65 -7.65 16.49
N LEU A 339 12.32 -7.25 15.41
CA LEU A 339 13.04 -8.18 14.52
C LEU A 339 14.21 -8.87 15.23
N ALA A 340 14.90 -8.19 16.15
CA ALA A 340 15.92 -8.81 16.98
C ALA A 340 15.32 -9.89 17.89
N GLU A 341 14.11 -9.70 18.40
CA GLU A 341 13.41 -10.69 19.21
C GLU A 341 12.92 -11.89 18.40
N PHE A 342 12.41 -11.69 17.18
CA PHE A 342 12.14 -12.80 16.26
C PHE A 342 13.38 -13.69 16.07
N ARG A 343 14.54 -13.07 15.81
CA ARG A 343 15.81 -13.81 15.65
C ARG A 343 16.23 -14.53 16.93
N LYS A 344 16.06 -13.91 18.10
CA LYS A 344 16.35 -14.56 19.41
C LYS A 344 15.44 -15.77 19.68
N LEU A 345 14.19 -15.72 19.22
CA LEU A 345 13.22 -16.83 19.32
C LEU A 345 13.43 -17.89 18.22
N GLY A 346 14.48 -17.78 17.41
CA GLY A 346 14.84 -18.74 16.37
C GLY A 346 14.06 -18.62 15.06
N ALA A 347 13.35 -17.50 14.84
CA ALA A 347 12.69 -17.21 13.58
C ALA A 347 13.66 -16.50 12.63
N ASN A 348 13.81 -17.02 11.42
CA ASN A 348 14.62 -16.39 10.39
C ASN A 348 13.74 -15.40 9.60
N VAL A 349 14.12 -14.12 9.61
CA VAL A 349 13.37 -13.08 8.88
C VAL A 349 13.73 -13.15 7.40
N ILE A 350 12.74 -13.32 6.53
CA ILE A 350 12.85 -13.31 5.06
C ILE A 350 12.62 -11.91 4.53
N PHE A 351 11.52 -11.31 4.95
CA PHE A 351 11.11 -9.96 4.55
C PHE A 351 10.51 -9.24 5.74
N ALA A 352 10.76 -7.95 5.88
CA ALA A 352 10.12 -7.15 6.90
C ALA A 352 10.01 -5.68 6.47
N ASN A 353 8.81 -5.13 6.58
CA ASN A 353 8.53 -3.70 6.58
C ASN A 353 7.53 -3.38 7.72
N PHE A 354 7.06 -2.14 7.83
CA PHE A 354 6.16 -1.75 8.91
C PHE A 354 4.75 -2.35 8.85
N SER A 355 4.35 -2.95 7.72
CA SER A 355 3.03 -3.54 7.55
C SER A 355 3.03 -5.07 7.57
N LYS A 356 4.15 -5.71 7.23
CA LYS A 356 4.25 -7.15 7.01
C LYS A 356 5.64 -7.69 7.37
N ILE A 357 5.66 -8.87 7.96
CA ILE A 357 6.86 -9.68 8.23
C ILE A 357 6.65 -11.07 7.64
N ILE A 358 7.62 -11.57 6.88
CA ILE A 358 7.68 -12.97 6.47
C ILE A 358 8.81 -13.64 7.25
N ILE A 359 8.48 -14.71 7.96
CA ILE A 359 9.44 -15.50 8.73
C ILE A 359 9.51 -16.94 8.24
N ASP A 360 10.70 -17.52 8.24
CA ASP A 360 10.91 -18.96 8.18
C ASP A 360 10.89 -19.52 9.61
N THR A 361 9.98 -20.47 9.85
CA THR A 361 9.78 -21.12 11.16
C THR A 361 10.82 -22.20 11.45
N GLY A 362 11.59 -22.61 10.44
CA GLY A 362 12.52 -23.72 10.55
C GLY A 362 11.84 -25.09 10.64
N LYS A 363 10.50 -25.17 10.55
CA LYS A 363 9.72 -26.42 10.62
C LYS A 363 9.34 -26.93 9.23
N VAL A 364 9.28 -28.24 9.08
CA VAL A 364 8.87 -28.90 7.81
C VAL A 364 7.36 -29.13 7.78
N ASP A 365 6.77 -29.47 8.92
CA ASP A 365 5.35 -29.80 9.03
C ASP A 365 4.51 -28.55 9.35
N LEU A 366 3.39 -28.40 8.63
CA LEU A 366 2.43 -27.31 8.83
C LEU A 366 1.87 -27.21 10.27
N PRO A 367 1.41 -28.29 10.94
CA PRO A 367 0.90 -28.19 12.30
C PRO A 367 1.97 -27.75 13.31
N SER A 368 3.21 -28.21 13.14
CA SER A 368 4.33 -27.78 13.98
C SER A 368 4.69 -26.31 13.74
N ALA A 369 4.61 -25.82 12.50
CA ALA A 369 4.82 -24.42 12.17
C ALA A 369 3.72 -23.52 12.77
N ARG A 370 2.45 -23.96 12.76
CA ARG A 370 1.34 -23.24 13.43
C ARG A 370 1.54 -23.16 14.93
N ALA A 371 1.84 -24.28 15.58
CA ALA A 371 2.11 -24.31 17.02
C ALA A 371 3.31 -23.43 17.41
N TYR A 372 4.38 -23.42 16.58
CA TYR A 372 5.51 -22.51 16.76
C TYR A 372 5.07 -21.05 16.64
N CYS A 373 4.32 -20.70 15.59
CA CYS A 373 3.80 -19.36 15.38
C CYS A 373 2.96 -18.88 16.58
N ASP A 374 2.00 -19.68 17.04
CA ASP A 374 1.15 -19.33 18.18
C ASP A 374 1.97 -19.13 19.46
N SER A 375 2.99 -19.97 19.69
CA SER A 375 3.89 -19.83 20.83
C SER A 375 4.75 -18.56 20.75
N LEU A 376 5.21 -18.22 19.54
CA LEU A 376 5.99 -17.03 19.28
C LEU A 376 5.16 -15.78 19.51
N LEU A 377 3.93 -15.73 18.96
CA LEU A 377 3.01 -14.62 19.13
C LEU A 377 2.67 -14.38 20.60
N LYS A 378 2.34 -15.44 21.35
CA LYS A 378 2.11 -15.36 22.80
C LYS A 378 3.33 -14.83 23.54
N THR A 379 4.53 -15.30 23.19
CA THR A 379 5.78 -14.85 23.84
C THR A 379 6.05 -13.36 23.58
N LEU A 380 5.78 -12.88 22.37
CA LEU A 380 5.92 -11.46 22.04
C LEU A 380 4.92 -10.59 22.82
N GLN A 381 3.67 -11.05 22.96
CA GLN A 381 2.64 -10.35 23.74
C GLN A 381 2.97 -10.26 25.24
N THR A 382 3.75 -11.20 25.80
CA THR A 382 4.16 -11.09 27.22
C THR A 382 5.18 -9.98 27.49
N ARG A 383 5.74 -9.35 26.45
CA ARG A 383 6.74 -8.30 26.61
C ARG A 383 6.09 -6.93 26.60
N ASP A 384 6.35 -6.16 27.65
CA ASP A 384 5.81 -4.81 27.83
C ASP A 384 6.09 -3.88 26.64
N LEU A 385 7.22 -4.04 25.95
CA LEU A 385 7.60 -3.21 24.79
C LEU A 385 6.69 -3.42 23.57
N PHE A 386 6.01 -4.56 23.45
CA PHE A 386 5.19 -4.92 22.30
C PHE A 386 3.72 -5.13 22.66
N GLU A 387 3.31 -4.67 23.84
CA GLU A 387 1.96 -4.84 24.40
C GLU A 387 0.84 -4.51 23.41
N TRP A 388 1.00 -3.43 22.63
CA TRP A 388 0.00 -2.94 21.69
C TRP A 388 0.23 -3.39 20.25
N ILE A 389 1.28 -4.17 19.97
CA ILE A 389 1.54 -4.69 18.62
C ILE A 389 0.74 -5.98 18.45
N GLU A 390 -0.20 -5.95 17.51
CA GLU A 390 -0.93 -7.15 17.10
C GLU A 390 -0.34 -7.70 15.80
N LEU A 391 -0.12 -9.02 15.79
CA LEU A 391 0.48 -9.74 14.68
C LEU A 391 -0.49 -10.82 14.22
N GLU A 392 -0.98 -10.68 12.99
CA GLU A 392 -1.98 -11.56 12.41
C GLU A 392 -1.36 -12.48 11.35
N PRO A 393 -1.41 -13.81 11.48
CA PRO A 393 -0.93 -14.72 10.45
C PRO A 393 -1.91 -14.78 9.26
N LEU A 394 -1.43 -14.40 8.07
CA LEU A 394 -2.25 -14.38 6.84
C LEU A 394 -2.07 -15.64 6.00
N HIS A 395 -0.82 -15.94 5.62
CA HIS A 395 -0.50 -17.03 4.70
C HIS A 395 0.59 -17.93 5.25
N TYR A 396 0.41 -19.24 5.06
CA TYR A 396 1.43 -20.25 5.30
C TYR A 396 1.94 -20.77 3.96
N TRP A 397 3.26 -20.78 3.80
CA TRP A 397 3.94 -21.25 2.59
C TRP A 397 4.71 -22.51 2.91
N HIS A 398 4.48 -23.59 2.17
CA HIS A 398 5.26 -24.82 2.33
C HIS A 398 6.70 -24.67 1.82
N SER A 399 6.86 -23.94 0.73
CA SER A 399 8.14 -23.59 0.11
C SER A 399 7.97 -22.22 -0.54
N LEU A 400 8.95 -21.34 -0.35
CA LEU A 400 8.93 -19.97 -0.82
C LEU A 400 10.27 -19.62 -1.49
N LEU A 401 10.22 -19.26 -2.75
CA LEU A 401 11.33 -18.66 -3.49
C LEU A 401 11.08 -17.16 -3.54
N PHE A 402 11.90 -16.39 -2.82
CA PHE A 402 11.66 -14.97 -2.58
C PHE A 402 12.81 -14.14 -3.12
N MET A 403 12.51 -13.16 -3.98
CA MET A 403 13.46 -12.17 -4.46
C MET A 403 13.17 -10.81 -3.83
N ASP A 404 11.93 -10.35 -3.94
CA ASP A 404 11.40 -9.15 -3.29
C ASP A 404 9.87 -9.25 -3.14
N GLN A 405 9.22 -8.20 -2.65
CA GLN A 405 7.78 -8.14 -2.42
C GLN A 405 6.90 -8.33 -3.67
N TYR A 406 7.43 -8.14 -4.89
CA TYR A 406 6.73 -8.28 -6.17
C TYR A 406 7.23 -9.46 -7.01
N ASN A 407 8.35 -10.07 -6.61
CA ASN A 407 9.02 -11.15 -7.29
C ASN A 407 9.21 -12.33 -6.31
N TYR A 408 8.21 -13.20 -6.26
CA TYR A 408 8.22 -14.40 -5.45
C TYR A 408 7.37 -15.51 -6.08
N GLY A 409 7.71 -16.75 -5.75
CA GLY A 409 6.90 -17.93 -6.06
C GLY A 409 6.83 -18.83 -4.84
N GLY A 410 5.66 -19.39 -4.54
CA GLY A 410 5.50 -20.22 -3.36
C GLY A 410 4.36 -21.22 -3.47
N ILE A 411 4.50 -22.31 -2.73
CA ILE A 411 3.45 -23.33 -2.59
C ILE A 411 2.62 -22.96 -1.37
N GLN A 412 1.39 -22.53 -1.58
CA GLN A 412 0.53 -22.08 -0.49
C GLN A 412 -0.08 -23.27 0.25
N ALA A 413 -0.01 -23.26 1.57
CA ALA A 413 -0.73 -24.22 2.40
C ALA A 413 -2.19 -23.77 2.53
N LYS A 414 -3.15 -24.62 2.18
CA LYS A 414 -4.57 -24.31 2.39
C LYS A 414 -4.86 -24.24 3.89
N THR A 415 -5.30 -23.07 4.36
CA THR A 415 -5.90 -22.93 5.68
C THR A 415 -7.28 -23.56 5.60
N GLN A 416 -7.41 -24.84 5.96
CA GLN A 416 -8.73 -25.44 6.18
C GLN A 416 -9.44 -24.64 7.29
N ASN A 417 -10.31 -23.72 6.88
CA ASN A 417 -11.37 -23.24 7.75
C ASN A 417 -12.28 -24.44 8.03
N VAL A 418 -12.55 -24.68 9.31
CA VAL A 418 -13.16 -25.90 9.88
C VAL A 418 -14.66 -26.00 9.57
N THR A 419 -15.06 -26.03 8.30
CA THR A 419 -16.49 -26.18 7.91
C THR A 419 -16.73 -26.98 6.63
N SER A 420 -15.95 -28.03 6.36
CA SER A 420 -16.38 -29.11 5.47
C SER A 420 -15.57 -30.38 5.74
N VAL A 421 -16.07 -31.19 6.68
CA VAL A 421 -15.72 -32.62 6.77
C VAL A 421 -16.44 -33.27 5.60
N ASP A 422 -15.75 -33.39 4.46
CA ASP A 422 -16.00 -34.40 3.40
C ASP A 422 -15.23 -34.01 2.12
N SER A 423 -13.96 -34.40 2.05
CA SER A 423 -13.29 -34.69 0.78
C SER A 423 -11.99 -35.41 1.08
N SER A 424 -11.94 -36.67 0.67
CA SER A 424 -10.75 -37.52 0.53
C SER A 424 -9.48 -36.72 0.20
N ASP A 425 -8.39 -37.02 0.91
CA ASP A 425 -7.01 -36.63 0.56
C ASP A 425 -6.70 -37.03 -0.89
N GLY A 426 -7.04 -36.15 -1.83
CA GLY A 426 -6.62 -36.21 -3.22
C GLY A 426 -5.43 -35.29 -3.41
N GLU A 427 -4.37 -35.78 -4.03
CA GLU A 427 -3.14 -35.05 -4.36
C GLU A 427 -3.32 -33.89 -5.36
N ASP A 428 -4.56 -33.53 -5.69
CA ASP A 428 -4.95 -32.75 -6.88
C ASP A 428 -5.18 -31.25 -6.62
N ASP A 429 -4.87 -30.72 -5.45
CA ASP A 429 -5.23 -29.33 -5.11
C ASP A 429 -4.06 -28.53 -4.49
N ILE A 430 -2.91 -28.58 -5.18
CA ILE A 430 -1.71 -27.80 -4.84
C ILE A 430 -1.78 -26.45 -5.56
N ASP A 431 -1.88 -25.37 -4.79
CA ASP A 431 -1.88 -24.00 -5.32
C ASP A 431 -0.46 -23.42 -5.31
N ILE A 432 0.14 -23.28 -6.50
CA ILE A 432 1.44 -22.65 -6.69
C ILE A 432 1.19 -21.20 -7.09
N VAL A 433 1.44 -20.28 -6.17
CA VAL A 433 1.37 -18.84 -6.42
C VAL A 433 2.66 -18.42 -7.09
N SER A 434 2.54 -17.78 -8.26
CA SER A 434 3.67 -17.29 -9.06
C SER A 434 3.47 -15.82 -9.36
N SER A 435 4.23 -14.95 -8.69
CA SER A 435 4.17 -13.50 -8.81
C SER A 435 5.54 -12.98 -9.21
N TRP A 436 5.79 -12.83 -10.52
CA TRP A 436 7.08 -12.41 -11.05
C TRP A 436 6.94 -11.19 -11.96
N ASN A 437 7.02 -10.00 -11.39
CA ASN A 437 7.00 -8.75 -12.16
C ASN A 437 8.14 -8.69 -13.20
N ILE A 438 9.32 -9.23 -12.89
CA ILE A 438 10.42 -9.34 -13.85
C ILE A 438 10.08 -10.17 -15.10
N ALA A 439 9.12 -11.09 -15.01
CA ALA A 439 8.70 -11.90 -16.16
C ALA A 439 7.89 -11.07 -17.16
N GLU A 440 7.21 -10.00 -16.74
CA GLU A 440 6.44 -9.14 -17.65
C GLU A 440 7.32 -8.43 -18.68
N TYR A 441 8.60 -8.20 -18.35
CA TYR A 441 9.61 -7.61 -19.22
C TYR A 441 10.23 -8.60 -20.21
N LEU A 442 9.85 -9.88 -20.14
CA LEU A 442 10.21 -10.89 -21.14
C LEU A 442 9.19 -10.90 -22.29
N PRO A 443 9.59 -11.28 -23.52
CA PRO A 443 8.64 -11.46 -24.62
C PRO A 443 7.54 -12.45 -24.24
N LYS A 444 6.28 -12.16 -24.61
CA LYS A 444 5.09 -12.98 -24.26
C LYS A 444 5.28 -14.49 -24.50
N ALA A 445 5.91 -14.88 -25.60
CA ALA A 445 6.19 -16.28 -25.92
C ALA A 445 7.12 -17.00 -24.91
N THR A 446 7.90 -16.25 -24.13
CA THR A 446 8.87 -16.77 -23.15
C THR A 446 8.37 -16.68 -21.71
N GLN A 447 7.30 -15.91 -21.45
CA GLN A 447 6.72 -15.73 -20.11
C GLN A 447 6.18 -17.05 -19.55
N ASP A 448 5.41 -17.80 -20.36
CA ASP A 448 4.86 -19.11 -19.95
C ASP A 448 5.97 -20.11 -19.62
N HIS A 449 7.04 -20.13 -20.43
CA HIS A 449 8.21 -20.97 -20.20
C HIS A 449 8.93 -20.59 -18.89
N PHE A 450 9.02 -19.29 -18.59
CA PHE A 450 9.64 -18.80 -17.36
C PHE A 450 8.83 -19.28 -16.14
N VAL A 451 7.52 -19.02 -16.13
CA VAL A 451 6.63 -19.41 -15.02
C VAL A 451 6.67 -20.92 -14.81
N LEU A 452 6.61 -21.72 -15.88
CA LEU A 452 6.64 -23.18 -15.80
C LEU A 452 7.93 -23.69 -15.12
N ILE A 453 9.10 -23.22 -15.56
CA ILE A 453 10.38 -23.69 -15.01
C ILE A 453 10.54 -23.28 -13.55
N VAL A 454 10.14 -22.06 -13.19
CA VAL A 454 10.20 -21.60 -11.79
C VAL A 454 9.25 -22.40 -10.90
N SER A 455 8.03 -22.67 -11.37
CA SER A 455 7.07 -23.51 -10.65
C SER A 455 7.58 -24.94 -10.47
N GLU A 456 8.23 -25.52 -11.47
CA GLU A 456 8.86 -26.84 -11.35
C GLU A 456 10.05 -26.84 -10.38
N PHE A 457 10.87 -25.78 -10.39
CA PHE A 457 11.97 -25.62 -9.45
C PHE A 457 11.51 -25.52 -7.98
N LEU A 458 10.31 -24.99 -7.76
CA LEU A 458 9.63 -25.01 -6.46
C LEU A 458 9.05 -26.40 -6.12
N TYR A 459 8.35 -27.01 -7.07
CA TYR A 459 7.58 -28.23 -6.87
C TYR A 459 8.45 -29.49 -6.70
N VAL A 460 9.46 -29.67 -7.55
CA VAL A 460 10.27 -30.90 -7.60
C VAL A 460 10.98 -31.20 -6.27
N PRO A 461 11.71 -30.24 -5.65
CA PRO A 461 12.31 -30.45 -4.33
C PRO A 461 11.28 -30.68 -3.22
N TRP A 462 10.16 -29.95 -3.27
CA TRP A 462 9.10 -30.07 -2.27
C TRP A 462 8.43 -31.44 -2.30
N LYS A 463 8.12 -31.96 -3.51
CA LYS A 463 7.56 -33.30 -3.70
C LYS A 463 8.50 -34.36 -3.13
N TYR A 464 9.78 -34.28 -3.49
CA TYR A 464 10.81 -35.20 -2.98
C TYR A 464 10.91 -35.14 -1.44
N MET A 465 10.87 -33.94 -0.86
CA MET A 465 10.87 -33.77 0.59
C MET A 465 9.64 -34.41 1.25
N LYS A 466 8.45 -34.23 0.67
CA LYS A 466 7.19 -34.81 1.18
C LYS A 466 7.24 -36.35 1.16
N GLU A 467 7.71 -36.93 0.06
CA GLU A 467 7.90 -38.38 -0.08
C GLU A 467 8.89 -38.93 0.95
N GLN A 468 10.02 -38.25 1.15
CA GLN A 468 11.01 -38.61 2.16
C GLN A 468 10.46 -38.57 3.60
N VAL A 469 9.67 -37.54 3.93
CA VAL A 469 9.01 -37.44 5.25
C VAL A 469 8.01 -38.59 5.43
N ALA A 470 7.22 -38.91 4.40
CA ALA A 470 6.28 -40.03 4.42
C ALA A 470 7.00 -41.39 4.59
N CYS A 471 8.10 -41.62 3.88
CA CYS A 471 8.91 -42.83 4.05
C CYS A 471 9.48 -42.95 5.46
N ARG A 472 9.96 -41.85 6.06
CA ARG A 472 10.47 -41.85 7.45
C ARG A 472 9.37 -42.08 8.48
N ALA A 473 8.15 -41.58 8.23
CA ALA A 473 6.99 -41.84 9.07
C ALA A 473 6.57 -43.31 9.03
N ALA A 474 6.62 -43.95 7.85
CA ALA A 474 6.28 -45.37 7.68
C ALA A 474 7.29 -46.35 8.31
N VAL A 475 8.53 -45.92 8.57
CA VAL A 475 9.61 -46.74 9.15
C VAL A 475 9.69 -46.63 10.68
N ARG A 476 8.99 -45.67 11.32
CA ARG A 476 9.00 -45.50 12.79
C ARG A 476 8.08 -46.53 13.47
N ASP A 477 8.70 -47.45 14.19
CA ASP A 477 8.08 -48.45 15.08
C ASP A 477 7.48 -47.79 16.35
N ASP A 478 6.39 -48.35 16.89
CA ASP A 478 5.44 -47.84 17.90
C ASP A 478 5.99 -47.44 19.30
N THR A 479 7.29 -47.25 19.49
CA THR A 479 7.92 -47.16 20.83
C THR A 479 8.58 -45.83 21.21
N SER A 480 8.41 -44.74 20.45
CA SER A 480 8.96 -43.42 20.85
C SER A 480 7.94 -42.27 20.77
N CYS A 481 7.46 -41.85 21.96
CA CYS A 481 6.43 -40.82 22.16
C CYS A 481 6.93 -39.37 22.01
N THR A 482 7.71 -39.04 20.98
CA THR A 482 8.01 -37.64 20.65
C THR A 482 7.74 -37.35 19.17
N PRO A 483 6.74 -36.51 18.84
CA PRO A 483 6.35 -36.22 17.45
C PRO A 483 7.33 -35.27 16.73
N SER A 484 8.38 -34.79 17.39
CA SER A 484 9.29 -33.77 16.84
C SER A 484 10.44 -34.40 16.05
N ILE A 485 10.59 -34.04 14.77
CA ILE A 485 11.86 -34.20 14.06
C ILE A 485 12.91 -33.38 14.81
N THR A 486 13.99 -34.01 15.29
CA THR A 486 15.10 -33.28 15.94
C THR A 486 15.74 -32.32 14.94
N ILE A 487 16.34 -31.21 15.40
CA ILE A 487 16.96 -30.20 14.54
C ILE A 487 17.94 -30.85 13.54
N MET A 488 18.76 -31.80 14.01
CA MET A 488 19.69 -32.57 13.17
C MET A 488 19.01 -33.42 12.09
N ALA A 489 17.83 -33.99 12.36
CA ALA A 489 17.11 -34.81 11.39
C ALA A 489 16.47 -33.95 10.28
N ALA A 490 16.10 -32.70 10.59
CA ALA A 490 15.63 -31.72 9.62
C ALA A 490 16.78 -31.21 8.74
N GLU A 491 17.94 -30.90 9.33
CA GLU A 491 19.15 -30.51 8.58
C GLU A 491 19.64 -31.62 7.63
N ASN A 492 19.63 -32.88 8.08
CA ASN A 492 19.98 -34.01 7.23
C ASN A 492 18.97 -34.23 6.09
N LEU A 493 17.68 -33.96 6.31
CA LEU A 493 16.67 -34.03 5.26
C LEU A 493 16.91 -32.93 4.21
N GLU A 494 17.19 -31.71 4.66
CA GLU A 494 17.50 -30.58 3.78
C GLU A 494 18.74 -30.86 2.92
N GLY A 495 19.80 -31.43 3.50
CA GLY A 495 20.98 -31.85 2.75
C GLY A 495 20.66 -32.85 1.63
N GLN A 496 19.82 -33.86 1.90
CA GLN A 496 19.40 -34.84 0.89
C GLN A 496 18.57 -34.22 -0.23
N VAL A 497 17.68 -33.27 0.11
CA VAL A 497 16.88 -32.53 -0.89
C VAL A 497 17.78 -31.66 -1.77
N VAL A 498 18.79 -31.01 -1.19
CA VAL A 498 19.77 -30.19 -1.91
C VAL A 498 20.61 -31.05 -2.87
N ASP A 499 21.08 -32.20 -2.43
CA ASP A 499 21.86 -33.11 -3.29
C ASP A 499 21.02 -33.69 -4.43
N TYR A 500 19.76 -34.04 -4.16
CA TYR A 500 18.81 -34.44 -5.20
C TYR A 500 18.60 -33.32 -6.23
N LEU A 501 18.36 -32.09 -5.76
CA LEU A 501 18.19 -30.93 -6.62
C LEU A 501 19.44 -30.62 -7.44
N ARG A 502 20.64 -30.76 -6.87
CA ARG A 502 21.90 -30.60 -7.61
C ARG A 502 21.96 -31.55 -8.81
N GLY A 503 21.55 -32.81 -8.61
CA GLY A 503 21.43 -33.80 -9.67
C GLY A 503 20.41 -33.41 -10.75
N GLN A 504 19.22 -32.94 -10.36
CA GLN A 504 18.18 -32.47 -11.27
C GLN A 504 18.59 -31.23 -12.07
N ILE A 505 19.35 -30.29 -11.48
CA ILE A 505 19.84 -29.10 -12.17
C ILE A 505 20.78 -29.49 -13.31
N GLY A 506 21.71 -30.40 -13.04
CA GLY A 506 22.69 -30.85 -14.04
C GLY A 506 22.10 -31.71 -15.17
N THR A 507 20.92 -32.29 -14.97
CA THR A 507 20.27 -33.20 -15.93
C THR A 507 18.98 -32.59 -16.45
N TYR A 508 17.88 -32.76 -15.73
CA TYR A 508 16.52 -32.36 -16.11
C TYR A 508 16.42 -30.88 -16.51
N PHE A 509 16.81 -29.96 -15.62
CA PHE A 509 16.67 -28.53 -15.89
C PHE A 509 17.63 -28.05 -16.98
N ALA A 510 18.86 -28.57 -17.02
CA ALA A 510 19.82 -28.23 -18.05
C ALA A 510 19.33 -28.64 -19.45
N GLU A 511 18.89 -29.89 -19.64
CA GLU A 511 18.37 -30.37 -20.93
C GLU A 511 17.13 -29.59 -21.38
N LYS A 512 16.21 -29.33 -20.45
CA LYS A 512 14.99 -28.59 -20.72
C LYS A 512 15.26 -27.14 -21.10
N LEU A 513 16.11 -26.43 -20.35
CA LEU A 513 16.50 -25.05 -20.65
C LEU A 513 17.26 -24.93 -21.98
N LEU A 514 18.15 -25.87 -22.29
CA LEU A 514 18.85 -25.89 -23.59
C LEU A 514 17.87 -26.05 -24.76
N THR A 515 16.83 -26.88 -24.59
CA THR A 515 15.77 -27.08 -25.59
C THR A 515 14.95 -25.81 -25.76
N ILE A 516 14.43 -25.24 -24.67
CA ILE A 516 13.62 -24.01 -24.68
C ILE A 516 14.40 -22.84 -25.28
N VAL A 517 15.65 -22.63 -24.89
CA VAL A 517 16.49 -21.56 -25.45
C VAL A 517 16.71 -21.76 -26.96
N SER A 518 16.90 -23.00 -27.41
CA SER A 518 17.05 -23.32 -28.83
C SER A 518 15.76 -23.02 -29.62
N ASP A 519 14.60 -23.34 -29.05
CA ASP A 519 13.30 -23.06 -29.65
C ASP A 519 13.03 -21.56 -29.74
N ILE A 520 13.37 -20.79 -28.69
CA ILE A 520 13.30 -19.33 -28.70
C ILE A 520 14.18 -18.75 -29.82
N LEU A 521 15.42 -19.23 -29.94
CA LEU A 521 16.33 -18.80 -31.01
C LEU A 521 15.77 -19.10 -32.41
N LEU A 522 15.10 -20.23 -32.61
CA LEU A 522 14.47 -20.60 -33.88
C LEU A 522 13.24 -19.73 -34.18
N HIS A 523 12.36 -19.55 -33.19
CA HIS A 523 11.11 -18.80 -33.33
C HIS A 523 11.36 -17.30 -33.64
N PHE A 524 12.37 -16.69 -33.02
CA PHE A 524 12.69 -15.28 -33.24
C PHE A 524 13.61 -15.02 -34.44
N LYS A 525 14.44 -15.98 -34.87
CA LYS A 525 15.17 -15.90 -36.15
C LYS A 525 14.24 -15.90 -37.37
N GLY A 526 13.07 -16.53 -37.28
CA GLY A 526 12.07 -16.60 -38.36
C GLY A 526 11.33 -15.29 -38.63
N LYS A 527 11.11 -14.45 -37.61
CA LYS A 527 10.36 -13.18 -37.73
C LYS A 527 11.19 -12.00 -38.28
N GLY A 528 12.52 -12.05 -38.18
CA GLY A 528 13.42 -10.96 -38.61
C GLY A 528 13.55 -10.74 -40.12
N LYS A 529 12.85 -11.51 -40.98
CA LYS A 529 12.95 -11.41 -42.45
C LYS A 529 11.65 -11.04 -43.18
N SER A 530 10.52 -10.83 -42.48
CA SER A 530 9.20 -10.66 -43.14
C SER A 530 8.48 -9.33 -42.90
N GLU A 531 9.05 -8.36 -42.19
CA GLU A 531 8.43 -7.03 -42.09
C GLU A 531 9.36 -5.96 -42.68
N SER A 532 9.23 -5.79 -43.99
CA SER A 532 9.59 -4.55 -44.67
C SER A 532 8.75 -3.41 -44.09
N VAL A 533 9.46 -2.40 -43.58
CA VAL A 533 8.96 -1.14 -43.01
C VAL A 533 7.83 -0.53 -43.86
N GLY A 534 6.62 -0.50 -43.29
CA GLY A 534 5.55 0.42 -43.68
C GLY A 534 5.22 1.33 -42.48
N PRO A 535 4.96 2.64 -42.67
CA PRO A 535 4.71 3.55 -41.56
C PRO A 535 3.24 3.43 -41.16
N SER A 536 2.92 2.46 -40.30
CA SER A 536 1.63 2.42 -39.62
C SER A 536 1.85 2.63 -38.13
N ASN A 537 1.31 3.75 -37.63
CA ASN A 537 1.15 4.10 -36.21
C ASN A 537 0.73 2.89 -35.36
N ARG A 538 1.70 2.16 -34.82
CA ARG A 538 1.49 1.29 -33.68
C ARG A 538 2.08 2.00 -32.48
N GLU A 539 1.21 2.28 -31.52
CA GLU A 539 1.51 2.77 -30.19
C GLU A 539 2.79 2.08 -29.70
N LEU A 540 3.82 2.88 -29.41
CA LEU A 540 5.11 2.41 -28.91
C LEU A 540 4.86 1.75 -27.55
N ASP A 541 4.87 0.42 -27.53
CA ASP A 541 4.88 -0.38 -26.30
C ASP A 541 6.10 0.07 -25.45
N PRO A 542 5.91 0.55 -24.19
CA PRO A 542 7.00 1.01 -23.34
C PRO A 542 8.05 -0.09 -23.05
N HIS A 543 7.68 -1.35 -23.25
CA HIS A 543 8.52 -2.53 -23.01
C HIS A 543 9.29 -3.00 -24.25
N LEU A 544 9.64 -2.08 -25.16
CA LEU A 544 10.41 -2.40 -26.37
C LEU A 544 11.72 -3.15 -26.02
N HIS A 545 11.71 -4.48 -26.16
CA HIS A 545 12.87 -5.33 -25.91
C HIS A 545 14.05 -4.89 -26.79
N LYS A 546 15.08 -4.32 -26.16
CA LYS A 546 16.29 -3.85 -26.86
C LYS A 546 17.34 -4.94 -27.11
N GLY A 547 17.08 -6.19 -26.68
CA GLY A 547 18.04 -7.30 -26.70
C GLY A 547 17.52 -8.59 -27.35
N ASP A 548 18.41 -9.57 -27.49
CA ASP A 548 18.05 -10.93 -27.92
C ASP A 548 17.13 -11.59 -26.87
N ALA A 549 15.93 -11.99 -27.30
CA ALA A 549 14.92 -12.63 -26.46
C ALA A 549 15.46 -13.85 -25.69
N ALA A 550 16.34 -14.63 -26.33
CA ALA A 550 16.96 -15.80 -25.69
C ALA A 550 17.94 -15.39 -24.59
N LEU A 551 18.70 -14.32 -24.80
CA LEU A 551 19.65 -13.81 -23.81
C LEU A 551 18.92 -13.25 -22.59
N GLU A 552 17.87 -12.46 -22.78
CA GLU A 552 17.07 -11.94 -21.67
C GLU A 552 16.41 -13.07 -20.87
N PHE A 553 15.81 -14.06 -21.53
CA PHE A 553 15.26 -15.23 -20.85
C PHE A 553 16.29 -15.94 -19.97
N ILE A 554 17.51 -16.16 -20.46
CA ILE A 554 18.61 -16.76 -19.68
C ILE A 554 18.96 -15.92 -18.46
N LYS A 555 19.06 -14.59 -18.59
CA LYS A 555 19.39 -13.71 -17.46
C LYS A 555 18.35 -13.83 -16.35
N HIS A 556 17.06 -13.74 -16.70
CA HIS A 556 15.96 -13.73 -15.75
C HIS A 556 15.84 -15.08 -15.05
N ILE A 557 15.82 -16.19 -15.80
CA ILE A 557 15.65 -17.52 -15.21
C ILE A 557 16.85 -17.89 -14.34
N CYS A 558 18.08 -17.64 -14.79
CA CYS A 558 19.26 -17.95 -13.99
C CYS A 558 19.37 -17.05 -12.75
N ALA A 559 18.89 -15.80 -12.80
CA ALA A 559 18.85 -14.94 -11.61
C ALA A 559 17.90 -15.49 -10.54
N VAL A 560 16.70 -15.93 -10.93
CA VAL A 560 15.71 -16.52 -10.01
C VAL A 560 16.18 -17.85 -9.44
N LEU A 561 16.68 -18.75 -10.28
CA LEU A 561 17.19 -20.04 -9.80
C LEU A 561 18.37 -19.83 -8.83
N ALA A 562 19.25 -18.85 -9.10
CA ALA A 562 20.43 -18.57 -8.29
C ALA A 562 20.11 -17.94 -6.92
N LEU A 563 18.84 -17.62 -6.62
CA LEU A 563 18.39 -17.27 -5.28
C LEU A 563 18.64 -18.41 -4.28
N ASP A 564 18.64 -19.66 -4.76
CA ASP A 564 19.04 -20.79 -3.93
C ASP A 564 20.57 -20.89 -3.80
N GLN A 565 21.10 -20.36 -2.71
CA GLN A 565 22.54 -20.35 -2.43
C GLN A 565 23.15 -21.75 -2.37
N ASN A 566 22.36 -22.79 -2.03
CA ASN A 566 22.86 -24.16 -1.90
C ASN A 566 23.23 -24.83 -3.24
N VAL A 567 22.68 -24.34 -4.34
CA VAL A 567 22.88 -24.88 -5.71
C VAL A 567 23.37 -23.82 -6.70
N GLN A 568 23.76 -22.64 -6.20
CA GLN A 568 24.17 -21.50 -7.01
C GLN A 568 25.30 -21.84 -7.99
N HIS A 569 26.30 -22.63 -7.55
CA HIS A 569 27.43 -23.00 -8.39
C HIS A 569 27.03 -23.90 -9.58
N ASP A 570 26.09 -24.82 -9.39
CA ASP A 570 25.57 -25.68 -10.45
C ASP A 570 24.74 -24.88 -11.46
N ILE A 571 24.00 -23.88 -10.97
CA ILE A 571 23.26 -22.94 -11.82
C ILE A 571 24.21 -22.06 -12.63
N LEU A 572 25.32 -21.59 -12.05
CA LEU A 572 26.33 -20.82 -12.78
C LEU A 572 26.98 -21.66 -13.89
N ARG A 573 27.24 -22.96 -13.64
CA ARG A 573 27.70 -23.89 -14.68
C ARG A 573 26.67 -24.05 -15.80
N MET A 574 25.40 -24.21 -15.46
CA MET A 574 24.30 -24.28 -16.43
C MET A 574 24.18 -22.98 -17.24
N ARG A 575 24.21 -21.82 -16.59
CA ARG A 575 24.19 -20.49 -17.21
C ARG A 575 25.32 -20.34 -18.23
N LYS A 576 26.53 -20.78 -17.89
CA LYS A 576 27.67 -20.77 -18.82
C LYS A 576 27.40 -21.59 -20.07
N ASN A 577 26.75 -22.74 -19.95
CA ASN A 577 26.39 -23.56 -21.11
C ASN A 577 25.29 -22.91 -21.95
N LEU A 578 24.29 -22.29 -21.34
CA LEU A 578 23.25 -21.53 -22.03
C LEU A 578 23.81 -20.31 -22.78
N LEU A 579 24.72 -19.54 -22.16
CA LEU A 579 25.35 -18.38 -22.80
C LEU A 579 26.22 -18.76 -24.00
N LYS A 580 26.87 -19.93 -23.98
CA LYS A 580 27.61 -20.45 -25.14
C LYS A 580 26.70 -20.69 -26.35
N LEU A 581 25.45 -21.13 -26.15
CA LEU A 581 24.49 -21.30 -27.26
C LEU A 581 24.18 -19.97 -27.95
N VAL A 582 24.05 -18.90 -27.17
CA VAL A 582 23.76 -17.53 -27.67
C VAL A 582 25.04 -16.79 -28.09
N ARG A 583 26.23 -17.40 -27.92
CA ARG A 583 27.55 -16.85 -28.25
C ARG A 583 27.93 -15.59 -27.47
N VAL A 584 27.43 -15.47 -26.23
CA VAL A 584 27.75 -14.36 -25.32
C VAL A 584 28.76 -14.82 -24.27
N LYS A 585 29.72 -13.96 -23.92
CA LYS A 585 30.72 -14.27 -22.87
C LYS A 585 30.12 -14.11 -21.49
N GLU A 586 30.50 -14.99 -20.57
CA GLU A 586 29.99 -15.07 -19.19
C GLU A 586 30.09 -13.74 -18.41
N PHE A 587 31.19 -13.02 -18.57
CA PHE A 587 31.48 -11.77 -17.86
C PHE A 587 31.20 -10.51 -18.70
N ALA A 588 30.56 -10.65 -19.86
CA ALA A 588 30.17 -9.49 -20.65
C ALA A 588 29.12 -8.67 -19.87
N PRO A 589 29.17 -7.33 -19.94
CA PRO A 589 28.17 -6.49 -19.25
C PRO A 589 26.74 -6.80 -19.72
N GLU A 590 26.58 -7.14 -20.99
CA GLU A 590 25.30 -7.58 -21.57
C GLU A 590 24.80 -8.93 -21.05
N ALA A 591 25.64 -9.75 -20.42
CA ALA A 591 25.25 -11.04 -19.85
C ALA A 591 24.79 -10.93 -18.39
N GLN A 592 25.06 -9.81 -17.72
CA GLN A 592 24.70 -9.59 -16.32
C GLN A 592 23.20 -9.30 -16.21
N PHE A 593 22.54 -9.96 -15.26
CA PHE A 593 21.17 -9.63 -14.92
C PHE A 593 21.18 -8.26 -14.23
N GLN A 594 20.39 -7.34 -14.76
CA GLN A 594 20.06 -6.07 -14.12
C GLN A 594 18.55 -6.09 -13.96
N ASP A 595 18.07 -5.79 -12.75
CA ASP A 595 16.63 -5.70 -12.50
C ASP A 595 16.05 -4.65 -13.46
N PRO A 596 15.18 -5.03 -14.41
CA PRO A 596 14.60 -4.09 -15.36
C PRO A 596 13.63 -3.12 -14.67
N CYS A 597 13.17 -3.48 -13.47
CA CYS A 597 12.13 -2.75 -12.77
C CYS A 597 12.75 -1.66 -11.87
N ALA A 598 12.70 -0.41 -12.33
CA ALA A 598 12.77 0.70 -11.39
C ALA A 598 11.59 0.57 -10.41
N ALA A 599 11.84 0.71 -9.11
CA ALA A 599 10.77 0.74 -8.10
C ALA A 599 10.61 2.18 -7.63
N PHE A 600 9.38 2.68 -7.65
CA PHE A 600 9.05 3.92 -6.95
C PHE A 600 7.72 3.75 -6.25
N ILE A 601 7.77 3.81 -4.93
CA ILE A 601 6.62 3.70 -4.05
C ILE A 601 6.18 5.11 -3.67
N LEU A 602 4.94 5.45 -4.00
CA LEU A 602 4.26 6.61 -3.48
C LEU A 602 3.61 6.22 -2.14
N PRO A 603 4.14 6.68 -1.00
CA PRO A 603 3.64 6.26 0.31
C PRO A 603 2.31 6.95 0.66
N ASN A 604 1.56 6.33 1.57
CA ASN A 604 0.39 6.91 2.24
C ASN A 604 -0.71 7.43 1.29
N VAL A 605 -0.99 6.72 0.19
CA VAL A 605 -2.07 7.11 -0.73
C VAL A 605 -3.42 6.75 -0.11
N ILE A 606 -4.29 7.75 -0.03
CA ILE A 606 -5.55 7.68 0.69
C ILE A 606 -6.72 7.63 -0.28
N CYS A 607 -7.63 6.68 -0.06
CA CYS A 607 -8.91 6.67 -0.76
C CYS A 607 -9.86 7.71 -0.16
N SER A 608 -10.38 8.61 -0.98
CA SER A 608 -11.31 9.68 -0.57
C SER A 608 -12.71 9.20 -0.15
N TYR A 609 -13.02 7.92 -0.35
CA TYR A 609 -14.33 7.33 0.01
C TYR A 609 -14.22 6.36 1.19
N CYS A 610 -13.43 5.29 1.07
CA CYS A 610 -13.36 4.27 2.13
C CYS A 610 -12.25 4.54 3.17
N ASN A 611 -11.46 5.60 2.98
CA ASN A 611 -10.33 5.94 3.85
C ASN A 611 -9.29 4.82 4.01
N ASP A 612 -9.22 3.90 3.04
CA ASP A 612 -8.11 2.95 2.97
C ASP A 612 -6.81 3.71 2.65
N CYS A 613 -5.72 3.31 3.30
CA CYS A 613 -4.40 3.93 3.16
C CYS A 613 -3.43 2.87 2.66
N ARG A 614 -2.84 3.09 1.48
CA ARG A 614 -1.97 2.13 0.82
C ARG A 614 -0.79 2.82 0.16
N ASP A 615 0.36 2.17 0.22
CA ASP A 615 1.53 2.56 -0.56
C ASP A 615 1.39 2.03 -2.00
N LEU A 616 1.55 2.90 -3.00
CA LEU A 616 1.39 2.56 -4.42
C LEU A 616 2.74 2.47 -5.13
N ASP A 617 3.12 1.29 -5.63
CA ASP A 617 4.29 1.16 -6.50
C ASP A 617 3.92 1.50 -7.93
N LEU A 618 4.33 2.69 -8.39
CA LEU A 618 3.93 3.25 -9.68
C LEU A 618 4.56 2.53 -10.88
N CYS A 619 5.57 1.69 -10.64
CA CYS A 619 6.30 0.99 -11.70
C CYS A 619 5.93 -0.49 -11.77
N ARG A 620 5.58 -1.11 -10.64
CA ARG A 620 5.38 -2.57 -10.53
C ARG A 620 3.93 -2.98 -10.28
N ASP A 621 3.06 -2.08 -9.81
CA ASP A 621 1.66 -2.42 -9.55
C ASP A 621 0.84 -2.51 -10.86
N SER A 622 0.40 -3.72 -11.19
CA SER A 622 -0.42 -3.99 -12.38
C SER A 622 -1.77 -3.27 -12.35
N THR A 623 -2.32 -2.97 -11.17
CA THR A 623 -3.58 -2.22 -11.02
C THR A 623 -3.43 -0.76 -11.42
N LEU A 624 -2.21 -0.25 -11.50
CA LEU A 624 -1.87 1.14 -11.86
C LEU A 624 -1.43 1.28 -13.33
N GLN A 625 -1.38 0.18 -14.09
CA GLN A 625 -1.09 0.22 -15.53
C GLN A 625 -2.21 0.88 -16.35
N GLY A 626 -3.44 0.91 -15.80
CA GLY A 626 -4.55 1.66 -16.38
C GLY A 626 -4.45 3.17 -16.11
N HIS A 627 -5.09 3.98 -16.96
CA HIS A 627 -5.14 5.45 -16.79
C HIS A 627 -5.98 5.89 -15.56
N GLU A 628 -6.78 4.99 -14.98
CA GLU A 628 -7.58 5.28 -13.80
C GLU A 628 -7.10 4.42 -12.63
N TRP A 629 -6.31 5.02 -11.75
CA TRP A 629 -5.91 4.38 -10.50
C TRP A 629 -7.11 4.29 -9.58
N ARG A 630 -7.37 3.11 -9.00
CA ARG A 630 -8.54 2.86 -8.16
C ARG A 630 -8.11 2.27 -6.83
N CYS A 631 -8.91 2.54 -5.81
CA CYS A 631 -8.77 1.89 -4.52
C CYS A 631 -8.89 0.36 -4.69
N ALA A 632 -7.93 -0.37 -4.12
CA ALA A 632 -7.83 -1.82 -4.23
C ALA A 632 -8.92 -2.55 -3.42
N VAL A 633 -9.58 -1.87 -2.49
CA VAL A 633 -10.69 -2.42 -1.71
C VAL A 633 -11.84 -2.81 -2.67
N PRO A 634 -12.19 -4.11 -2.78
CA PRO A 634 -13.13 -4.62 -3.80
C PRO A 634 -14.50 -3.92 -3.79
N GLN A 635 -14.99 -3.62 -2.59
CA GLN A 635 -16.26 -2.92 -2.37
C GLN A 635 -16.18 -1.41 -2.63
N CYS A 636 -14.99 -0.80 -2.61
CA CYS A 636 -14.83 0.63 -2.83
C CYS A 636 -14.64 0.96 -4.31
N GLY A 637 -13.51 0.56 -4.91
CA GLY A 637 -13.16 0.84 -6.31
C GLY A 637 -13.20 2.32 -6.74
N GLN A 638 -13.17 3.26 -5.77
CA GLN A 638 -13.16 4.70 -6.00
C GLN A 638 -11.87 5.09 -6.76
N PRO A 639 -11.96 5.87 -7.83
CA PRO A 639 -10.77 6.38 -8.51
C PRO A 639 -10.05 7.41 -7.65
N TYR A 640 -8.72 7.34 -7.63
CA TYR A 640 -7.89 8.35 -6.97
C TYR A 640 -7.90 9.66 -7.78
N HIS A 641 -7.77 10.78 -7.08
CA HIS A 641 -7.70 12.09 -7.71
C HIS A 641 -6.35 12.27 -8.42
N ARG A 642 -6.35 12.22 -9.75
CA ARG A 642 -5.12 12.30 -10.57
C ARG A 642 -4.30 13.56 -10.30
N GLU A 643 -4.96 14.71 -10.12
CA GLU A 643 -4.30 15.99 -9.81
C GLU A 643 -3.61 15.95 -8.44
N GLU A 644 -4.24 15.36 -7.42
CA GLU A 644 -3.62 15.19 -6.10
C GLU A 644 -2.40 14.26 -6.19
N MET A 645 -2.47 13.20 -7.00
CA MET A 645 -1.35 12.27 -7.21
C MET A 645 -0.19 12.93 -7.97
N GLU A 646 -0.49 13.69 -9.02
CA GLU A 646 0.52 14.44 -9.78
C GLU A 646 1.19 15.48 -8.90
N ASN A 647 0.43 16.19 -8.07
CA ASN A 647 0.96 17.16 -7.12
C ASN A 647 1.88 16.51 -6.08
N ALA A 648 1.50 15.36 -5.52
CA ALA A 648 2.35 14.62 -4.60
C ALA A 648 3.69 14.21 -5.24
N LEU A 649 3.66 13.74 -6.51
CA LEU A 649 4.87 13.40 -7.25
C LEU A 649 5.74 14.63 -7.57
N LEU A 650 5.11 15.76 -7.92
CA LEU A 650 5.81 17.03 -8.14
C LEU A 650 6.54 17.49 -6.89
N GLN A 651 5.89 17.41 -5.72
CA GLN A 651 6.52 17.74 -4.44
C GLN A 651 7.76 16.87 -4.17
N ILE A 652 7.66 15.55 -4.39
CA ILE A 652 8.80 14.63 -4.23
C ILE A 652 9.94 14.96 -5.21
N VAL A 653 9.63 15.24 -6.48
CA VAL A 653 10.65 15.60 -7.49
C VAL A 653 11.36 16.90 -7.10
N ARG A 654 10.61 17.94 -6.71
CA ARG A 654 11.18 19.22 -6.28
C ARG A 654 12.01 19.08 -5.01
N GLN A 655 11.60 18.22 -4.10
CA GLN A 655 12.38 17.94 -2.90
C GLN A 655 13.68 17.22 -3.23
N ARG A 656 13.66 16.20 -4.09
CA ARG A 656 14.88 15.52 -4.55
C ARG A 656 15.84 16.46 -5.26
N GLU A 657 15.32 17.34 -6.11
CA GLU A 657 16.10 18.39 -6.75
C GLU A 657 16.78 19.29 -5.72
N ARG A 658 16.03 19.74 -4.71
CA ARG A 658 16.57 20.57 -3.62
C ARG A 658 17.66 19.85 -2.83
N LEU A 659 17.40 18.62 -2.39
CA LEU A 659 18.35 17.81 -1.63
C LEU A 659 19.64 17.55 -2.43
N TYR A 660 19.54 17.37 -3.74
CA TYR A 660 20.70 17.24 -4.60
C TYR A 660 21.55 18.52 -4.64
N HIS A 661 20.94 19.70 -4.61
CA HIS A 661 21.67 20.97 -4.56
C HIS A 661 22.25 21.28 -3.18
N LEU A 662 21.56 20.87 -2.11
CA LEU A 662 21.97 21.10 -0.71
C LEU A 662 22.90 20.02 -0.14
N GLN A 663 23.17 18.95 -0.90
CA GLN A 663 23.94 17.82 -0.41
C GLN A 663 25.34 18.19 0.08
N ASP A 664 25.82 17.41 1.04
CA ASP A 664 27.19 17.49 1.51
C ASP A 664 28.22 17.12 0.43
N LEU A 665 29.40 17.72 0.58
CA LEU A 665 30.59 17.32 -0.14
C LEU A 665 31.46 16.42 0.74
N VAL A 666 31.93 15.31 0.17
CA VAL A 666 32.73 14.30 0.87
C VAL A 666 34.13 14.24 0.26
N CYS A 667 35.17 14.18 1.10
CA CYS A 667 36.54 14.04 0.63
C CYS A 667 36.78 12.65 0.04
N VAL A 668 37.39 12.59 -1.15
CA VAL A 668 37.70 11.31 -1.83
C VAL A 668 38.69 10.45 -1.04
N ARG A 669 39.63 11.07 -0.31
CA ARG A 669 40.70 10.37 0.42
C ARG A 669 40.25 9.91 1.81
N CYS A 670 39.86 10.83 2.68
CA CYS A 670 39.55 10.53 4.08
C CYS A 670 38.06 10.25 4.34
N ARG A 671 37.19 10.42 3.33
CA ARG A 671 35.73 10.24 3.43
C ARG A 671 35.04 11.15 4.46
N GLN A 672 35.71 12.19 4.93
CA GLN A 672 35.15 13.18 5.82
C GLN A 672 34.28 14.19 5.05
N VAL A 673 33.21 14.65 5.69
CA VAL A 673 32.33 15.70 5.18
C VAL A 673 33.05 17.06 5.21
N LYS A 674 32.79 17.90 4.22
CA LYS A 674 33.35 19.24 4.11
C LYS A 674 32.71 20.15 5.18
N ALA A 675 33.49 20.50 6.20
CA ALA A 675 33.00 21.32 7.30
C ALA A 675 32.89 22.84 6.98
N ALA A 676 33.66 23.35 6.01
CA ALA A 676 33.72 24.79 5.73
C ALA A 676 33.27 25.07 4.30
N HIS A 677 32.39 26.05 4.06
CA HIS A 677 31.83 26.31 2.73
C HIS A 677 32.88 26.71 1.67
N VAL A 678 33.90 27.50 2.06
CA VAL A 678 34.86 28.11 1.13
C VAL A 678 36.06 27.21 0.80
N SER A 679 36.30 26.14 1.57
CA SER A 679 37.50 25.31 1.36
C SER A 679 37.44 24.52 0.05
N GLU A 680 38.42 24.70 -0.83
CA GLU A 680 38.50 23.95 -2.09
C GLU A 680 39.08 22.53 -1.88
N GLN A 681 39.87 22.35 -0.83
CA GLN A 681 40.55 21.09 -0.52
C GLN A 681 40.33 20.69 0.94
N CYS A 682 40.33 19.38 1.19
CA CYS A 682 40.27 18.85 2.54
C CYS A 682 41.62 19.05 3.26
N ASN A 683 41.61 19.04 4.60
CA ASN A 683 42.82 19.08 5.43
C ASN A 683 43.82 17.96 5.12
N CYS A 684 43.37 16.85 4.52
CA CYS A 684 44.24 15.76 4.04
C CYS A 684 44.80 15.97 2.61
N GLY A 685 44.58 17.15 2.01
CA GLY A 685 44.94 17.49 0.62
C GLY A 685 44.13 16.73 -0.44
N GLY A 686 43.02 16.10 -0.05
CA GLY A 686 42.10 15.43 -0.97
C GLY A 686 41.06 16.39 -1.54
N SER A 687 40.66 16.18 -2.80
CA SER A 687 39.53 16.88 -3.39
C SER A 687 38.19 16.41 -2.80
N PHE A 688 37.20 17.28 -2.91
CA PHE A 688 35.83 16.98 -2.53
C PHE A 688 35.02 16.52 -3.74
N ARG A 689 34.00 15.68 -3.49
CA ARG A 689 32.98 15.29 -4.45
C ARG A 689 31.61 15.32 -3.80
N CYS A 690 30.56 15.42 -4.60
CA CYS A 690 29.18 15.24 -4.15
C CYS A 690 28.98 13.87 -3.49
N LYS A 691 28.17 13.81 -2.43
CA LYS A 691 27.77 12.55 -1.78
C LYS A 691 26.98 11.66 -2.72
N GLU A 692 26.05 12.24 -3.46
CA GLU A 692 25.32 11.64 -4.58
C GLU A 692 25.88 12.17 -5.91
N GLU A 693 26.33 11.26 -6.76
CA GLU A 693 26.87 11.62 -8.07
C GLU A 693 25.74 11.95 -9.07
N ALA A 694 25.98 12.91 -9.97
CA ALA A 694 25.03 13.32 -11.01
C ALA A 694 24.35 12.18 -11.79
N PRO A 695 25.04 11.13 -12.28
CA PRO A 695 24.38 10.04 -13.00
C PRO A 695 23.37 9.25 -12.14
N GLN A 696 23.58 9.15 -10.83
CA GLN A 696 22.65 8.48 -9.92
C GLN A 696 21.37 9.30 -9.76
N PHE A 697 21.52 10.61 -9.53
CA PHE A 697 20.39 11.54 -9.46
C PHE A 697 19.58 11.57 -10.76
N LEU A 698 20.25 11.72 -11.91
CA LEU A 698 19.61 11.72 -13.23
C LEU A 698 18.92 10.37 -13.53
N GLY A 699 19.49 9.26 -13.07
CA GLY A 699 18.86 7.94 -13.13
C GLY A 699 17.53 7.90 -12.39
N LYS A 700 17.48 8.43 -11.15
CA LYS A 700 16.24 8.56 -10.36
C LYS A 700 15.22 9.47 -11.04
N MET A 701 15.64 10.60 -11.59
CA MET A 701 14.75 11.53 -12.32
C MET A 701 14.17 10.89 -13.59
N ARG A 702 14.92 10.01 -14.27
CA ARG A 702 14.43 9.26 -15.43
C ARG A 702 13.25 8.35 -15.09
N VAL A 703 13.22 7.78 -13.88
CA VAL A 703 12.09 6.97 -13.42
C VAL A 703 10.81 7.80 -13.37
N PHE A 704 10.86 9.00 -12.79
CA PHE A 704 9.71 9.92 -12.79
C PHE A 704 9.30 10.34 -14.18
N LEU A 705 10.25 10.56 -15.10
CA LEU A 705 9.91 10.85 -16.49
C LEU A 705 9.14 9.70 -17.14
N ASN A 706 9.56 8.45 -16.92
CA ASN A 706 8.87 7.29 -17.46
C ASN A 706 7.46 7.15 -16.89
N VAL A 707 7.29 7.36 -15.58
CA VAL A 707 5.97 7.37 -14.91
C VAL A 707 5.09 8.50 -15.46
N ALA A 708 5.64 9.70 -15.63
CA ALA A 708 4.90 10.85 -16.16
C ALA A 708 4.41 10.59 -17.60
N VAL A 709 5.26 9.99 -18.44
CA VAL A 709 4.92 9.65 -19.83
C VAL A 709 3.89 8.52 -19.89
N SER A 710 4.09 7.43 -19.13
CA SER A 710 3.16 6.30 -19.15
C SER A 710 1.77 6.68 -18.64
N GLN A 711 1.71 7.56 -17.64
CA GLN A 711 0.47 7.99 -17.01
C GLN A 711 -0.11 9.28 -17.58
N LYS A 712 0.57 9.97 -18.51
CA LYS A 712 0.18 11.27 -19.06
C LYS A 712 0.00 12.36 -17.99
N PHE A 713 0.99 12.51 -17.11
CA PHE A 713 1.09 13.63 -16.18
C PHE A 713 1.89 14.76 -16.84
N GLU A 714 1.20 15.77 -17.37
CA GLU A 714 1.81 16.83 -18.18
C GLU A 714 2.75 17.73 -17.36
N LEU A 715 2.32 18.17 -16.19
CA LEU A 715 3.11 19.07 -15.33
C LEU A 715 4.34 18.34 -14.78
N LEU A 716 4.16 17.10 -14.33
CA LEU A 716 5.28 16.27 -13.86
C LEU A 716 6.29 16.04 -14.98
N GLN A 717 5.82 15.72 -16.18
CA GLN A 717 6.68 15.48 -17.34
C GLN A 717 7.50 16.73 -17.68
N ASP A 718 6.87 17.90 -17.74
CA ASP A 718 7.55 19.15 -18.08
C ASP A 718 8.57 19.56 -17.02
N CYS A 719 8.20 19.43 -15.74
CA CYS A 719 9.10 19.67 -14.61
C CYS A 719 10.34 18.77 -14.66
N VAL A 720 10.17 17.46 -14.86
CA VAL A 720 11.28 16.50 -14.89
C VAL A 720 12.12 16.67 -16.16
N ARG A 721 11.52 16.98 -17.32
CA ARG A 721 12.26 17.28 -18.54
C ARG A 721 13.14 18.50 -18.36
N TRP A 722 12.62 19.57 -17.75
CA TRP A 722 13.40 20.76 -17.46
C TRP A 722 14.63 20.43 -16.61
N ILE A 723 14.47 19.66 -15.52
CA ILE A 723 15.59 19.20 -14.67
C ILE A 723 16.62 18.38 -15.47
N LEU A 724 16.17 17.54 -16.40
CA LEU A 724 17.04 16.68 -17.22
C LEU A 724 17.73 17.39 -18.39
N GLU A 725 17.18 18.52 -18.85
CA GLU A 725 17.72 19.33 -19.96
C GLU A 725 18.76 20.35 -19.50
N VAL A 726 18.64 20.85 -18.27
CA VAL A 726 19.65 21.72 -17.64
C VAL A 726 20.92 20.89 -17.41
N ARG A 727 21.89 21.03 -18.32
CA ARG A 727 23.22 20.40 -18.27
C ARG A 727 24.27 21.30 -17.67
#